data_AF-A0A7G1H1C1-F1
#
_entry.id   AF-A0A7G1H1C1-F1
#
_cell.length_a   1.000
_cell.length_b   1.000
_cell.length_c   1.000
_cell.angle_alpha   90.00
_cell.angle_beta   90.00
_cell.angle_gamma   90.00
#
_symmetry.space_group_name_H-M   'P 1'
#
loop_
_entity.id
_entity.type
_entity.pdbx_description
1 polymer ?
#
loop_
_entity_poly.entity_id
_entity_poly.type
_entity_poly.pdbx_seq_one_letter_code
_entity_poly.pdbx_strand_id
1 'polypeptide(L)'
;MLLRGAAATKQSHKTKNILLILLAIFTLILTLVSLSYAGIANTRHNMSVSGPGGIKATTETEICVFCHIPHNAQPGRPLWNHDMPGSAYTMYTSEYLIRAGYTVPSGLGTTTGTPGMLSRQCLSCHDGTVAVGAVYMVRGTILGNNLIAMSGVSGSGAIPSTATGYIGTDLRAHHPVGIEYNTAITISFGSGSRTMELVTNPTSNAMRLYAIGAKTYVECSSCHDPHLENTKFLRDTTGANLAAKISNTCTACHDKSGWSGSIHQSSGLSYSDASVSTTFGTGTISSLVCMNCHRTHKGLGTPYLLRQAEETTCFQGASSLTNETACHGSSSTATTNRIQTVITRTYKHPTTTISGIHTDLDVLYPLGGTPAGSKGLDWASSKHAECVDCHNPHEAKNTPARVATNAWYPSTITNTSNQTSNSGALTGVTGVEPTWPSIWTVPTTFTTQKSSANEYQICFKCHSYWALRSASGITTYTTASGATVTDQAMEFNTNNKSAHPVVVGLNSQTGSYSPKALGTSQMSSPWTNVGNQTMYCSDCHGTDNEASGDPKGPHGSSYKYMLKGTGKYWPYKSDGTTLWRLNSTDAQNSQLFCRNCHPIWNTNGVHSKGDHNSKNYTIGGQSGTGVPCVGCHLVIPHGGKRSRLIAYGYQATSPDVSPYIINTNTAVLRGFKKASGPNNYSKSNCYSTYSGCTTHGSITGADP
;
A
#
# COMPACT_ATOMS: atom_id res chain seq x y z
N MET A 1 -26.29 83.99 -72.25
CA MET A 1 -27.14 82.79 -72.10
C MET A 1 -26.23 81.63 -71.75
N LEU A 2 -26.19 81.22 -70.47
CA LEU A 2 -25.62 79.99 -69.88
C LEU A 2 -25.11 80.31 -68.47
N LEU A 3 -25.78 79.75 -67.45
CA LEU A 3 -25.25 79.31 -66.15
C LEU A 3 -26.44 78.98 -65.22
N ARG A 4 -26.99 77.76 -65.35
CA ARG A 4 -27.76 77.09 -64.30
C ARG A 4 -27.27 75.65 -64.25
N GLY A 5 -26.58 75.28 -63.17
CA GLY A 5 -26.18 73.89 -62.93
C GLY A 5 -25.03 73.73 -61.95
N ALA A 6 -25.27 73.92 -60.65
CA ALA A 6 -24.29 73.53 -59.63
C ALA A 6 -24.83 73.29 -58.19
N ALA A 7 -26.13 73.46 -57.91
CA ALA A 7 -26.61 73.44 -56.52
C ALA A 7 -27.30 72.14 -56.06
N ALA A 8 -27.82 71.29 -56.97
CA ALA A 8 -28.69 70.18 -56.57
C ALA A 8 -27.98 68.85 -56.25
N THR A 9 -26.71 68.66 -56.61
CA THR A 9 -26.00 67.37 -56.47
C THR A 9 -25.25 67.18 -55.15
N LYS A 10 -24.90 68.24 -54.41
CA LYS A 10 -24.09 68.10 -53.17
C LYS A 10 -24.88 67.67 -51.93
N GLN A 11 -26.20 67.87 -51.88
CA GLN A 11 -27.01 67.57 -50.69
C GLN A 11 -27.46 66.09 -50.62
N SER A 12 -27.61 65.43 -51.78
CA SER A 12 -27.97 64.00 -51.92
C SER A 12 -26.83 63.05 -51.52
N HIS A 13 -25.58 63.40 -51.83
CA HIS A 13 -24.44 62.57 -51.42
C HIS A 13 -24.12 62.64 -49.92
N LYS A 14 -24.34 63.79 -49.27
CA LYS A 14 -24.13 63.92 -47.82
C LYS A 14 -25.14 63.11 -47.00
N THR A 15 -26.40 63.09 -47.41
CA THR A 15 -27.46 62.32 -46.74
C THR A 15 -27.31 60.81 -46.95
N LYS A 16 -26.92 60.35 -48.15
CA LYS A 16 -26.56 58.94 -48.38
C LYS A 16 -25.37 58.47 -47.55
N ASN A 17 -24.33 59.29 -47.43
CA ASN A 17 -23.12 58.93 -46.66
C ASN A 17 -23.40 58.89 -45.15
N ILE A 18 -24.22 59.81 -44.62
CA ILE A 18 -24.64 59.79 -43.21
C ILE A 18 -25.50 58.56 -42.91
N LEU A 19 -26.43 58.19 -43.80
CA LEU A 19 -27.27 57.01 -43.63
C LEU A 19 -26.44 55.71 -43.68
N LEU A 20 -25.45 55.61 -44.58
CA LEU A 20 -24.53 54.48 -44.67
C LEU A 20 -23.61 54.37 -43.44
N ILE A 21 -23.15 55.49 -42.90
CA ILE A 21 -22.34 55.53 -41.67
C ILE A 21 -23.20 55.13 -40.46
N LEU A 22 -24.43 55.63 -40.35
CA LEU A 22 -25.35 55.22 -39.28
C LEU A 22 -25.76 53.75 -39.39
N LEU A 23 -25.97 53.24 -40.60
CA LEU A 23 -26.26 51.82 -40.82
C LEU A 23 -25.04 50.97 -40.44
N ALA A 24 -23.82 51.36 -40.85
CA ALA A 24 -22.59 50.65 -40.48
C ALA A 24 -22.29 50.71 -38.98
N ILE A 25 -22.57 51.84 -38.31
CA ILE A 25 -22.48 51.96 -36.85
C ILE A 25 -23.54 51.07 -36.18
N PHE A 26 -24.76 51.00 -36.73
CA PHE A 26 -25.81 50.11 -36.22
C PHE A 26 -25.46 48.63 -36.41
N THR A 27 -24.92 48.21 -37.57
CA THR A 27 -24.42 46.83 -37.76
C THR A 27 -23.21 46.55 -36.87
N LEU A 28 -22.30 47.51 -36.69
CA LEU A 28 -21.14 47.37 -35.82
C LEU A 28 -21.55 47.25 -34.34
N ILE A 29 -22.53 48.04 -33.89
CA ILE A 29 -23.13 47.96 -32.55
C ILE A 29 -23.89 46.64 -32.36
N LEU A 30 -24.60 46.13 -33.38
CA LEU A 30 -25.21 44.79 -33.33
C LEU A 30 -24.18 43.66 -33.28
N THR A 31 -23.00 43.82 -33.91
CA THR A 31 -21.90 42.85 -33.79
C THR A 31 -21.09 42.98 -32.50
N LEU A 32 -21.21 44.12 -31.79
CA LEU A 32 -20.55 44.40 -30.50
C LEU A 32 -21.43 44.05 -29.29
N VAL A 33 -22.67 43.61 -29.50
CA VAL A 33 -23.42 42.92 -28.43
C VAL A 33 -22.64 41.66 -28.11
N SER A 34 -21.84 41.77 -27.06
CA SER A 34 -21.02 40.69 -26.54
C SER A 34 -21.98 39.56 -26.19
N LEU A 35 -22.10 38.57 -27.08
CA LEU A 35 -22.48 37.22 -26.70
C LEU A 35 -21.44 36.81 -25.67
N SER A 36 -21.74 37.08 -24.40
CA SER A 36 -21.12 36.42 -23.27
C SER A 36 -21.60 34.98 -23.37
N TYR A 37 -20.97 34.25 -24.28
CA TYR A 37 -21.23 32.83 -24.50
C TYR A 37 -20.75 32.15 -23.24
N ALA A 38 -21.66 31.89 -22.31
CA ALA A 38 -21.35 31.04 -21.19
C ALA A 38 -21.01 29.67 -21.79
N GLY A 39 -19.81 29.15 -21.52
CA GLY A 39 -19.33 27.82 -21.95
C GLY A 39 -20.16 26.65 -21.40
N ILE A 40 -21.36 26.93 -20.89
CA ILE A 40 -22.27 25.96 -20.30
C ILE A 40 -23.31 25.48 -21.29
N ALA A 41 -23.58 26.21 -22.38
CA ALA A 41 -24.71 25.96 -23.28
C ALA A 41 -24.70 24.56 -23.91
N ASN A 42 -23.51 24.05 -24.23
CA ASN A 42 -23.34 22.72 -24.83
C ASN A 42 -22.99 21.64 -23.78
N THR A 43 -23.18 21.92 -22.49
CA THR A 43 -22.81 21.02 -21.41
C THR A 43 -24.02 20.43 -20.71
N ARG A 44 -23.81 19.40 -19.89
CA ARG A 44 -24.90 18.84 -19.06
C ARG A 44 -25.41 19.78 -17.96
N HIS A 45 -24.75 20.92 -17.71
CA HIS A 45 -25.27 21.97 -16.83
C HIS A 45 -26.14 23.00 -17.58
N ASN A 46 -26.29 22.90 -18.90
CA ASN A 46 -27.43 23.52 -19.56
C ASN A 46 -28.67 22.69 -19.26
N MET A 47 -29.42 23.15 -18.25
CA MET A 47 -30.64 22.51 -17.78
C MET A 47 -31.89 23.08 -18.45
N SER A 48 -31.75 24.01 -19.41
CA SER A 48 -32.87 24.51 -20.19
C SER A 48 -33.30 23.48 -21.25
N VAL A 49 -34.38 23.75 -21.97
CA VAL A 49 -34.90 22.89 -23.05
C VAL A 49 -33.84 22.56 -24.12
N SER A 50 -32.88 23.46 -24.34
CA SER A 50 -31.80 23.29 -25.34
C SER A 50 -30.64 22.43 -24.84
N GLY A 51 -30.65 22.03 -23.57
CA GLY A 51 -29.61 21.23 -22.95
C GLY A 51 -29.38 19.86 -23.62
N PRO A 52 -28.11 19.42 -23.76
CA PRO A 52 -27.78 18.08 -24.23
C PRO A 52 -27.93 17.00 -23.14
N GLY A 53 -28.17 17.39 -21.89
CA GLY A 53 -28.36 16.48 -20.76
C GLY A 53 -29.73 15.78 -20.76
N GLY A 54 -29.80 14.62 -20.12
CA GLY A 54 -31.07 13.91 -19.90
C GLY A 54 -31.92 14.49 -18.76
N ILE A 55 -31.32 15.32 -17.89
CA ILE A 55 -32.04 16.10 -16.89
C ILE A 55 -32.11 17.53 -17.42
N LYS A 56 -33.33 18.00 -17.71
CA LYS A 56 -33.54 19.36 -18.25
C LYS A 56 -35.00 19.77 -18.14
N ALA A 57 -35.24 21.07 -18.24
CA ALA A 57 -36.57 21.64 -18.21
C ALA A 57 -37.39 21.23 -19.43
N THR A 58 -38.70 21.18 -19.24
CA THR A 58 -39.66 20.89 -20.32
C THR A 58 -39.99 22.12 -21.17
N THR A 59 -39.91 23.31 -20.58
CA THR A 59 -40.29 24.58 -21.24
C THR A 59 -39.33 25.75 -21.02
N GLU A 60 -38.54 25.75 -19.94
CA GLU A 60 -37.65 26.87 -19.62
C GLU A 60 -36.46 26.96 -20.59
N THR A 61 -36.18 28.15 -21.11
CA THR A 61 -35.14 28.44 -22.12
C THR A 61 -33.91 29.12 -21.55
N GLU A 62 -34.02 29.80 -20.41
CA GLU A 62 -32.90 30.47 -19.74
C GLU A 62 -31.94 29.44 -19.15
N ILE A 63 -30.65 29.59 -19.45
CA ILE A 63 -29.65 28.59 -19.05
C ILE A 63 -29.17 28.86 -17.62
N CYS A 64 -28.88 30.13 -17.29
CA CYS A 64 -28.29 30.50 -16.00
C CYS A 64 -29.30 30.49 -14.84
N VAL A 65 -30.61 30.49 -15.13
CA VAL A 65 -31.66 30.63 -14.10
C VAL A 65 -31.64 29.50 -13.07
N PHE A 66 -31.13 28.32 -13.42
CA PHE A 66 -31.00 27.19 -12.51
C PHE A 66 -29.91 27.37 -11.44
N CYS A 67 -29.04 28.37 -11.58
CA CYS A 67 -27.94 28.64 -10.64
C CYS A 67 -27.95 30.09 -10.14
N HIS A 68 -28.24 31.03 -11.02
CA HIS A 68 -28.08 32.47 -10.77
C HIS A 68 -29.37 33.24 -11.02
N ILE A 69 -29.59 34.28 -10.21
CA ILE A 69 -30.75 35.15 -10.37
C ILE A 69 -30.51 35.99 -11.63
N PRO A 70 -31.34 35.87 -12.69
CA PRO A 70 -31.16 36.67 -13.90
C PRO A 70 -31.51 38.13 -13.59
N HIS A 71 -30.53 39.03 -13.74
CA HIS A 71 -30.74 40.46 -13.63
C HIS A 71 -30.38 41.16 -14.95
N ASN A 72 -31.29 42.04 -15.38
CA ASN A 72 -31.34 42.64 -16.70
C ASN A 72 -30.25 43.73 -16.92
N ALA A 73 -28.96 43.33 -16.93
CA ALA A 73 -27.79 44.13 -17.32
C ALA A 73 -27.04 44.96 -16.23
N GLN A 74 -26.61 44.35 -15.13
CA GLN A 74 -25.52 44.89 -14.30
C GLN A 74 -24.42 43.82 -14.07
N PRO A 75 -23.13 44.11 -14.37
CA PRO A 75 -22.02 43.21 -14.14
C PRO A 75 -21.63 43.19 -12.65
N GLY A 76 -22.31 42.36 -11.86
CA GLY A 76 -21.94 42.01 -10.48
C GLY A 76 -21.76 40.50 -10.33
N ARG A 77 -21.31 40.05 -9.15
CA ARG A 77 -21.37 38.61 -8.78
C ARG A 77 -22.84 38.20 -8.66
N PRO A 78 -23.36 37.31 -9.53
CA PRO A 78 -24.77 36.96 -9.49
C PRO A 78 -25.14 36.24 -8.19
N LEU A 79 -26.33 36.52 -7.67
CA LEU A 79 -26.87 35.81 -6.51
C LEU A 79 -27.23 34.37 -6.87
N TRP A 80 -27.13 33.46 -5.91
CA TRP A 80 -27.55 32.07 -6.07
C TRP A 80 -29.09 31.98 -6.10
N ASN A 81 -29.64 31.35 -7.13
CA ASN A 81 -31.10 31.30 -7.36
C ASN A 81 -31.72 29.98 -6.93
N HIS A 82 -30.94 28.96 -6.61
CA HIS A 82 -31.48 27.64 -6.29
C HIS A 82 -31.67 27.50 -4.78
N ASP A 83 -32.72 26.80 -4.37
CA ASP A 83 -32.97 26.50 -2.96
C ASP A 83 -31.79 25.74 -2.36
N MET A 84 -31.34 26.16 -1.17
CA MET A 84 -30.21 25.55 -0.48
C MET A 84 -30.68 24.33 0.33
N PRO A 85 -29.93 23.23 0.33
CA PRO A 85 -30.36 21.99 0.98
C PRO A 85 -30.40 22.17 2.50
N GLY A 86 -31.42 21.67 3.19
CA GLY A 86 -31.44 21.62 4.68
C GLY A 86 -30.60 20.47 5.27
N SER A 87 -29.96 19.68 4.40
CA SER A 87 -29.31 18.42 4.72
C SER A 87 -28.12 18.55 5.66
N ALA A 88 -28.03 17.63 6.62
CA ALA A 88 -26.79 17.36 7.33
C ALA A 88 -25.92 16.39 6.50
N TYR A 89 -24.64 16.73 6.34
CA TYR A 89 -23.70 15.90 5.57
C TYR A 89 -22.87 15.04 6.51
N THR A 90 -22.69 13.77 6.15
CA THR A 90 -21.69 12.92 6.82
C THR A 90 -20.33 13.24 6.24
N MET A 91 -19.47 13.85 7.06
CA MET A 91 -18.15 14.30 6.62
C MET A 91 -17.16 13.14 6.52
N TYR A 92 -16.18 13.28 5.63
CA TYR A 92 -15.07 12.34 5.48
C TYR A 92 -14.32 12.16 6.79
N THR A 93 -13.92 10.93 7.08
CA THR A 93 -13.15 10.59 8.27
C THR A 93 -12.21 9.45 7.92
N SER A 94 -10.97 9.50 8.41
CA SER A 94 -10.04 8.39 8.29
C SER A 94 -9.14 8.31 9.50
N GLU A 95 -8.68 7.09 9.78
CA GLU A 95 -7.63 6.86 10.78
C GLU A 95 -6.41 7.72 10.50
N TYR A 96 -6.04 7.89 9.23
CA TYR A 96 -4.91 8.71 8.82
C TYR A 96 -5.10 10.18 9.20
N LEU A 97 -6.26 10.78 8.88
CA LEU A 97 -6.56 12.17 9.22
C LEU A 97 -6.59 12.37 10.74
N ILE A 98 -7.22 11.45 11.47
CA ILE A 98 -7.37 11.60 12.93
C ILE A 98 -6.02 11.42 13.63
N ARG A 99 -5.23 10.42 13.26
CA ARG A 99 -3.89 10.18 13.81
C ARG A 99 -2.87 11.24 13.41
N ALA A 100 -3.07 11.92 12.27
CA ALA A 100 -2.30 13.09 11.89
C ALA A 100 -2.70 14.36 12.68
N GLY A 101 -3.78 14.31 13.46
CA GLY A 101 -4.33 15.50 14.14
C GLY A 101 -4.99 16.49 13.18
N TYR A 102 -5.45 16.02 12.02
CA TYR A 102 -6.10 16.86 11.03
C TYR A 102 -7.49 17.26 11.51
N THR A 103 -7.81 18.57 11.50
CA THR A 103 -9.13 19.05 11.87
C THR A 103 -10.11 18.84 10.72
N VAL A 104 -11.03 17.90 10.90
CA VAL A 104 -12.15 17.66 10.00
C VAL A 104 -13.37 18.44 10.52
N PRO A 105 -14.06 19.25 9.67
CA PRO A 105 -15.28 19.93 10.08
C PRO A 105 -16.41 18.93 10.37
N SER A 106 -17.28 19.23 11.33
CA SER A 106 -18.44 18.39 11.66
C SER A 106 -19.57 18.46 10.62
N GLY A 107 -19.51 19.43 9.71
CA GLY A 107 -20.45 19.62 8.61
C GLY A 107 -20.00 20.74 7.70
N LEU A 108 -20.73 20.94 6.60
CA LEU A 108 -20.53 22.07 5.69
C LEU A 108 -21.26 23.31 6.21
N GLY A 109 -20.61 24.46 6.08
CA GLY A 109 -21.12 25.76 6.49
C GLY A 109 -22.45 26.14 5.84
N THR A 110 -23.30 26.86 6.58
CA THR A 110 -24.66 27.26 6.15
C THR A 110 -24.80 28.72 5.78
N THR A 111 -23.77 29.52 6.07
CA THR A 111 -23.77 30.96 5.86
C THR A 111 -22.60 31.39 5.00
N THR A 112 -22.75 32.49 4.28
CA THR A 112 -21.68 33.06 3.47
C THR A 112 -20.43 33.33 4.31
N GLY A 113 -19.26 32.94 3.79
CA GLY A 113 -17.99 33.10 4.51
C GLY A 113 -17.70 31.98 5.50
N THR A 114 -18.45 30.87 5.49
CA THR A 114 -18.11 29.66 6.26
C THR A 114 -17.61 28.53 5.36
N PRO A 115 -16.66 27.69 5.81
CA PRO A 115 -16.12 26.58 5.01
C PRO A 115 -17.22 25.62 4.56
N GLY A 116 -17.21 25.21 3.30
CA GLY A 116 -18.18 24.29 2.73
C GLY A 116 -19.43 24.93 2.11
N MET A 117 -19.69 26.22 2.37
CA MET A 117 -20.88 26.89 1.81
C MET A 117 -20.85 26.92 0.27
N LEU A 118 -19.67 27.14 -0.33
CA LEU A 118 -19.52 27.13 -1.79
C LEU A 118 -19.81 25.74 -2.36
N SER A 119 -19.32 24.68 -1.72
CA SER A 119 -19.64 23.31 -2.10
C SER A 119 -21.13 23.00 -1.96
N ARG A 120 -21.83 23.58 -0.98
CA ARG A 120 -23.28 23.39 -0.81
C ARG A 120 -24.13 23.97 -1.92
N GLN A 121 -23.66 25.00 -2.62
CA GLN A 121 -24.35 25.47 -3.82
C GLN A 121 -24.36 24.37 -4.89
N CYS A 122 -23.24 23.67 -5.09
CA CYS A 122 -23.22 22.50 -5.97
C CYS A 122 -24.10 21.36 -5.41
N LEU A 123 -24.00 21.08 -4.12
CA LEU A 123 -24.76 20.01 -3.48
C LEU A 123 -26.28 20.28 -3.45
N SER A 124 -26.73 21.53 -3.60
CA SER A 124 -28.16 21.84 -3.72
C SER A 124 -28.86 21.06 -4.84
N CYS A 125 -28.15 20.71 -5.91
CA CYS A 125 -28.63 19.73 -6.89
C CYS A 125 -28.04 18.34 -6.62
N HIS A 126 -26.73 18.27 -6.36
CA HIS A 126 -25.96 17.03 -6.41
C HIS A 126 -26.15 16.11 -5.21
N ASP A 127 -26.67 16.58 -4.07
CA ASP A 127 -27.02 15.73 -2.94
C ASP A 127 -28.36 15.00 -3.11
N GLY A 128 -29.16 15.42 -4.09
CA GLY A 128 -30.46 14.84 -4.43
C GLY A 128 -31.56 15.08 -3.41
N THR A 129 -31.43 16.09 -2.54
CA THR A 129 -32.42 16.42 -1.52
C THR A 129 -33.33 17.58 -1.90
N VAL A 130 -32.92 18.42 -2.85
CA VAL A 130 -33.73 19.52 -3.39
C VAL A 130 -34.10 19.22 -4.84
N ALA A 131 -35.32 19.58 -5.23
CA ALA A 131 -35.77 19.43 -6.61
C ALA A 131 -34.95 20.35 -7.54
N VAL A 132 -34.53 19.84 -8.70
CA VAL A 132 -33.66 20.57 -9.64
C VAL A 132 -34.34 21.84 -10.19
N GLY A 133 -35.67 21.84 -10.25
CA GLY A 133 -36.46 23.00 -10.67
C GLY A 133 -36.80 24.00 -9.55
N ALA A 134 -36.28 23.79 -8.33
CA ALA A 134 -36.55 24.65 -7.18
C ALA A 134 -35.66 25.90 -7.21
N VAL A 135 -36.08 26.87 -8.02
CA VAL A 135 -35.42 28.17 -8.14
C VAL A 135 -36.29 29.26 -7.53
N TYR A 136 -35.65 30.28 -6.97
CA TYR A 136 -36.31 31.38 -6.29
C TYR A 136 -37.03 32.31 -7.27
N MET A 137 -36.40 32.66 -8.40
CA MET A 137 -36.90 33.64 -9.35
C MET A 137 -36.67 33.25 -10.80
N VAL A 138 -37.66 33.51 -11.67
CA VAL A 138 -37.54 33.37 -13.13
C VAL A 138 -38.10 34.63 -13.78
N ARG A 139 -37.35 35.28 -14.67
CA ARG A 139 -37.79 36.51 -15.38
C ARG A 139 -38.40 37.58 -14.46
N GLY A 140 -37.79 37.81 -13.29
CA GLY A 140 -38.27 38.76 -12.30
C GLY A 140 -39.49 38.30 -11.47
N THR A 141 -40.00 37.09 -11.70
CA THR A 141 -41.13 36.52 -10.95
C THR A 141 -40.62 35.56 -9.88
N ILE A 142 -40.99 35.80 -8.62
CA ILE A 142 -40.70 34.87 -7.51
C ILE A 142 -41.63 33.66 -7.65
N LEU A 143 -41.07 32.44 -7.66
CA LEU A 143 -41.84 31.22 -7.85
C LEU A 143 -42.56 30.73 -6.58
N GLY A 144 -42.04 31.05 -5.39
CA GLY A 144 -42.54 30.50 -4.12
C GLY A 144 -42.36 28.99 -4.09
N ASN A 145 -43.44 28.24 -3.86
CA ASN A 145 -43.41 26.77 -3.85
C ASN A 145 -43.55 26.13 -5.25
N ASN A 146 -43.66 26.94 -6.31
CA ASN A 146 -43.74 26.42 -7.67
C ASN A 146 -42.34 25.99 -8.15
N LEU A 147 -42.29 24.93 -8.95
CA LEU A 147 -41.05 24.41 -9.53
C LEU A 147 -41.04 24.62 -11.04
N ILE A 148 -39.87 24.86 -11.62
CA ILE A 148 -39.69 24.65 -13.06
C ILE A 148 -39.90 23.15 -13.33
N ALA A 149 -40.77 22.83 -14.29
CA ALA A 149 -41.03 21.44 -14.66
C ALA A 149 -39.78 20.83 -15.34
N MET A 150 -39.31 19.71 -14.79
CA MET A 150 -38.09 19.01 -15.22
C MET A 150 -38.39 17.61 -15.75
N SER A 151 -37.59 17.16 -16.70
CA SER A 151 -37.51 15.79 -17.21
C SER A 151 -36.27 15.08 -16.67
N GLY A 152 -36.28 13.74 -16.62
CA GLY A 152 -35.13 12.94 -16.17
C GLY A 152 -34.81 13.02 -14.67
N VAL A 153 -35.69 13.64 -13.88
CA VAL A 153 -35.59 13.75 -12.42
C VAL A 153 -36.28 12.57 -11.73
N SER A 154 -36.01 12.39 -10.44
CA SER A 154 -36.71 11.42 -9.59
C SER A 154 -38.17 11.87 -9.33
N GLY A 155 -38.95 11.02 -8.64
CA GLY A 155 -40.32 11.37 -8.24
C GLY A 155 -40.42 12.60 -7.33
N SER A 156 -39.33 12.99 -6.64
CA SER A 156 -39.27 14.23 -5.84
C SER A 156 -38.84 15.46 -6.66
N GLY A 157 -38.54 15.30 -7.95
CA GLY A 157 -37.96 16.35 -8.78
C GLY A 157 -36.46 16.54 -8.61
N ALA A 158 -35.80 15.77 -7.73
CA ALA A 158 -34.35 15.83 -7.51
C ALA A 158 -33.56 15.01 -8.53
N ILE A 159 -32.23 15.16 -8.55
CA ILE A 159 -31.38 14.29 -9.37
C ILE A 159 -31.54 12.81 -8.94
N PRO A 160 -31.70 11.86 -9.87
CA PRO A 160 -31.78 10.44 -9.52
C PRO A 160 -30.47 9.92 -8.91
N SER A 161 -30.55 9.01 -7.95
CA SER A 161 -29.36 8.39 -7.34
C SER A 161 -28.50 7.59 -8.33
N THR A 162 -29.10 7.12 -9.42
CA THR A 162 -28.42 6.44 -10.54
C THR A 162 -27.66 7.40 -11.46
N ALA A 163 -27.88 8.71 -11.34
CA ALA A 163 -27.19 9.68 -12.18
C ALA A 163 -25.70 9.74 -11.85
N THR A 164 -24.86 9.88 -12.89
CA THR A 164 -23.41 9.96 -12.72
C THR A 164 -22.95 11.14 -11.85
N GLY A 165 -23.76 12.21 -11.80
CA GLY A 165 -23.49 13.41 -11.01
C GLY A 165 -23.98 13.33 -9.56
N TYR A 166 -24.80 12.34 -9.19
CA TYR A 166 -25.29 12.23 -7.81
C TYR A 166 -24.13 12.03 -6.83
N ILE A 167 -24.04 12.86 -5.79
CA ILE A 167 -23.07 12.77 -4.69
C ILE A 167 -23.77 12.22 -3.44
N GLY A 168 -24.98 12.71 -3.15
CA GLY A 168 -25.69 12.38 -1.91
C GLY A 168 -25.19 13.20 -0.71
N THR A 169 -25.66 12.83 0.47
CA THR A 169 -25.32 13.49 1.74
C THR A 169 -24.17 12.81 2.49
N ASP A 170 -23.71 11.63 2.04
CA ASP A 170 -22.55 10.94 2.58
C ASP A 170 -21.29 11.30 1.79
N LEU A 171 -20.44 12.15 2.36
CA LEU A 171 -19.23 12.64 1.70
C LEU A 171 -18.00 11.77 1.98
N ARG A 172 -18.12 10.66 2.73
CA ARG A 172 -16.98 9.81 3.11
C ARG A 172 -16.29 9.13 1.92
N ALA A 173 -17.01 8.92 0.82
CA ALA A 173 -16.49 8.32 -0.40
C ALA A 173 -16.05 9.34 -1.47
N HIS A 174 -15.93 10.61 -1.10
CA HIS A 174 -15.62 11.71 -2.01
C HIS A 174 -14.39 12.49 -1.54
N HIS A 175 -13.69 13.14 -2.49
CA HIS A 175 -12.60 14.03 -2.17
C HIS A 175 -13.06 15.12 -1.19
N PRO A 176 -12.33 15.35 -0.08
CA PRO A 176 -12.71 16.33 0.93
C PRO A 176 -12.99 17.74 0.39
N VAL A 177 -14.07 18.34 0.89
CA VAL A 177 -14.46 19.76 0.67
C VAL A 177 -14.91 20.39 1.99
N GLY A 178 -14.80 21.71 2.11
CA GLY A 178 -14.91 22.42 3.38
C GLY A 178 -13.76 22.11 4.35
N ILE A 179 -12.74 21.38 3.89
CA ILE A 179 -11.54 21.04 4.66
C ILE A 179 -10.51 22.17 4.55
N GLU A 180 -9.82 22.48 5.64
CA GLU A 180 -8.65 23.36 5.61
C GLU A 180 -7.56 22.75 4.72
N TYR A 181 -6.86 23.57 3.93
CA TYR A 181 -5.67 23.17 3.20
C TYR A 181 -4.44 23.47 4.07
N ASN A 182 -4.00 22.49 4.87
CA ASN A 182 -2.95 22.69 5.87
C ASN A 182 -1.69 21.89 5.54
N THR A 183 -0.67 22.59 5.05
CA THR A 183 0.62 22.01 4.65
C THR A 183 1.60 21.83 5.82
N ALA A 184 1.29 22.38 7.00
CA ALA A 184 2.14 22.32 8.18
C ALA A 184 1.97 21.02 8.98
N ILE A 185 0.93 20.24 8.71
CA ILE A 185 0.67 18.98 9.42
C ILE A 185 1.70 17.93 9.00
N THR A 186 2.33 17.32 10.01
CA THR A 186 3.30 16.23 9.85
C THR A 186 2.99 15.08 10.79
N ILE A 187 3.30 13.87 10.35
CA ILE A 187 3.18 12.63 11.11
C ILE A 187 4.59 12.21 11.52
N SER A 188 4.83 12.12 12.82
CA SER A 188 6.11 11.74 13.39
C SER A 188 6.25 10.23 13.49
N PHE A 189 7.42 9.73 13.11
CA PHE A 189 7.88 8.38 13.37
C PHE A 189 8.99 8.45 14.41
N GLY A 190 9.36 7.29 14.98
CA GLY A 190 10.57 7.18 15.81
C GLY A 190 11.82 7.62 15.02
N SER A 191 11.83 7.39 13.70
CA SER A 191 12.80 7.99 12.78
C SER A 191 12.11 8.94 11.78
N GLY A 192 12.33 10.24 11.95
CA GLY A 192 11.87 11.28 11.02
C GLY A 192 10.35 11.50 10.99
N SER A 193 9.87 12.15 9.94
CA SER A 193 8.46 12.48 9.76
C SER A 193 8.03 12.45 8.28
N ARG A 194 6.71 12.39 8.07
CA ARG A 194 6.04 12.53 6.77
C ARG A 194 5.11 13.75 6.83
N THR A 195 4.95 14.47 5.73
CA THR A 195 3.95 15.53 5.61
C THR A 195 2.59 14.93 5.22
N MET A 196 1.55 15.76 5.16
CA MET A 196 0.29 15.39 4.49
C MET A 196 0.40 15.33 2.95
N GLU A 197 1.61 15.42 2.40
CA GLU A 197 1.87 15.37 0.95
C GLU A 197 1.10 16.45 0.19
N LEU A 198 1.04 17.65 0.79
CA LEU A 198 0.47 18.86 0.20
C LEU A 198 1.60 19.80 -0.19
N VAL A 199 1.50 20.38 -1.39
CA VAL A 199 2.40 21.47 -1.80
C VAL A 199 2.00 22.78 -1.11
N THR A 200 2.96 23.67 -0.83
CA THR A 200 2.67 24.93 -0.12
C THR A 200 1.59 25.77 -0.79
N ASN A 201 1.63 25.85 -2.12
CA ASN A 201 0.62 26.48 -2.95
C ASN A 201 0.33 25.60 -4.16
N PRO A 202 -0.91 25.57 -4.68
CA PRO A 202 -1.20 24.81 -5.88
C PRO A 202 -0.27 25.18 -7.04
N THR A 203 0.33 24.19 -7.70
CA THR A 203 1.30 24.43 -8.79
C THR A 203 0.64 24.88 -10.09
N SER A 204 -0.66 24.58 -10.25
CA SER A 204 -1.48 25.05 -11.37
C SER A 204 -2.26 26.30 -10.97
N ASN A 205 -2.08 27.39 -11.72
CA ASN A 205 -2.84 28.64 -11.55
C ASN A 205 -4.35 28.46 -11.81
N ALA A 206 -4.74 27.34 -12.41
CA ALA A 206 -6.15 26.99 -12.60
C ALA A 206 -6.79 26.56 -11.28
N MET A 207 -6.06 25.90 -10.38
CA MET A 207 -6.60 25.48 -9.08
C MET A 207 -6.87 26.67 -8.18
N ARG A 208 -7.93 26.58 -7.38
CA ARG A 208 -8.31 27.65 -6.45
C ARG A 208 -8.45 27.13 -5.02
N LEU A 209 -7.88 27.85 -4.07
CA LEU A 209 -8.18 27.70 -2.66
C LEU A 209 -9.00 28.90 -2.21
N TYR A 210 -9.89 28.69 -1.24
CA TYR A 210 -10.80 29.72 -0.76
C TYR A 210 -10.35 30.21 0.61
N ALA A 211 -9.95 31.49 0.67
CA ALA A 211 -9.56 32.13 1.92
C ALA A 211 -10.80 32.43 2.78
N ILE A 212 -10.79 31.94 4.01
CA ILE A 212 -11.80 32.22 5.03
C ILE A 212 -11.07 32.56 6.32
N GLY A 213 -11.09 33.84 6.68
CA GLY A 213 -10.21 34.38 7.72
C GLY A 213 -8.74 34.22 7.34
N ALA A 214 -7.93 33.69 8.26
CA ALA A 214 -6.50 33.46 8.06
C ALA A 214 -6.15 32.10 7.41
N LYS A 215 -7.16 31.29 7.08
CA LYS A 215 -6.99 29.92 6.57
C LYS A 215 -7.51 29.79 5.15
N THR A 216 -7.01 28.81 4.42
CA THR A 216 -7.48 28.45 3.08
C THR A 216 -8.18 27.10 3.11
N TYR A 217 -9.21 26.94 2.27
CA TYR A 217 -10.06 25.76 2.24
C TYR A 217 -10.23 25.21 0.83
N VAL A 218 -10.41 23.89 0.75
CA VAL A 218 -10.76 23.18 -0.48
C VAL A 218 -12.29 23.13 -0.62
N GLU A 219 -12.81 23.45 -1.79
CA GLU A 219 -14.24 23.42 -2.12
C GLU A 219 -14.46 22.63 -3.43
N CYS A 220 -15.70 22.28 -3.78
CA CYS A 220 -16.01 21.69 -5.09
C CYS A 220 -15.45 22.55 -6.24
N SER A 221 -15.59 23.87 -6.08
CA SER A 221 -15.11 24.87 -7.03
C SER A 221 -13.59 25.09 -6.99
N SER A 222 -12.83 24.40 -6.13
CA SER A 222 -11.36 24.36 -6.20
C SER A 222 -10.87 23.62 -7.43
N CYS A 223 -11.57 22.54 -7.80
CA CYS A 223 -11.24 21.68 -8.94
C CYS A 223 -12.22 21.87 -10.10
N HIS A 224 -13.47 22.25 -9.82
CA HIS A 224 -14.49 22.44 -10.85
C HIS A 224 -14.77 23.92 -11.15
N ASP A 225 -15.03 24.23 -12.42
CA ASP A 225 -15.62 25.49 -12.84
C ASP A 225 -16.82 25.19 -13.75
N PRO A 226 -18.05 25.39 -13.24
CA PRO A 226 -19.25 25.04 -13.99
C PRO A 226 -19.38 25.86 -15.28
N HIS A 227 -18.63 26.96 -15.44
CA HIS A 227 -18.67 27.83 -16.62
C HIS A 227 -17.76 27.38 -17.77
N LEU A 228 -16.91 26.37 -17.55
CA LEU A 228 -16.01 25.85 -18.57
C LEU A 228 -16.67 24.75 -19.40
N GLU A 229 -16.58 24.86 -20.72
CA GLU A 229 -17.06 23.86 -21.67
C GLU A 229 -16.06 22.70 -21.79
N ASN A 230 -15.98 21.83 -20.78
CA ASN A 230 -15.08 20.69 -20.83
C ASN A 230 -15.61 19.44 -20.10
N THR A 231 -14.95 18.31 -20.35
CA THR A 231 -15.23 17.03 -19.70
C THR A 231 -15.06 17.16 -18.18
N LYS A 232 -16.17 16.98 -17.44
CA LYS A 232 -16.25 17.06 -15.97
C LYS A 232 -16.04 18.46 -15.37
N PHE A 233 -16.04 19.53 -16.17
CA PHE A 233 -15.90 20.91 -15.66
C PHE A 233 -14.60 21.15 -14.90
N LEU A 234 -13.51 20.44 -15.22
CA LEU A 234 -12.24 20.60 -14.52
C LEU A 234 -11.63 21.98 -14.82
N ARG A 235 -11.10 22.64 -13.78
CA ARG A 235 -10.38 23.92 -13.93
C ARG A 235 -9.10 23.74 -14.72
N ASP A 236 -8.34 22.70 -14.41
CA ASP A 236 -7.16 22.36 -15.17
C ASP A 236 -7.56 21.54 -16.40
N THR A 237 -7.50 22.19 -17.55
CA THR A 237 -7.83 21.62 -18.85
C THR A 237 -6.59 21.17 -19.61
N THR A 238 -5.40 21.29 -19.02
CA THR A 238 -4.14 20.92 -19.67
C THR A 238 -4.02 19.41 -19.82
N GLY A 239 -3.41 18.97 -20.92
CA GLY A 239 -3.25 17.56 -21.24
C GLY A 239 -4.22 17.04 -22.31
N ALA A 240 -3.77 16.01 -23.04
CA ALA A 240 -4.43 15.53 -24.26
C ALA A 240 -5.71 14.71 -24.01
N ASN A 241 -5.85 14.08 -22.84
CA ASN A 241 -6.95 13.19 -22.52
C ASN A 241 -7.46 13.43 -21.09
N LEU A 242 -8.54 12.76 -20.71
CA LEU A 242 -9.14 12.91 -19.37
C LEU A 242 -8.16 12.46 -18.28
N ALA A 243 -7.36 11.43 -18.54
CA ALA A 243 -6.36 10.98 -17.57
C ALA A 243 -5.36 12.09 -17.22
N ALA A 244 -4.75 12.73 -18.20
CA ALA A 244 -3.80 13.80 -17.99
C ALA A 244 -4.40 14.96 -17.19
N LYS A 245 -5.64 15.37 -17.51
CA LYS A 245 -6.35 16.45 -16.80
C LYS A 245 -6.60 16.12 -15.33
N ILE A 246 -7.03 14.89 -15.03
CA ILE A 246 -7.22 14.43 -13.65
C ILE A 246 -5.88 14.36 -12.91
N SER A 247 -4.84 13.79 -13.55
CA SER A 247 -3.50 13.73 -12.96
C SER A 247 -2.97 15.12 -12.61
N ASN A 248 -3.08 16.08 -13.54
CA ASN A 248 -2.65 17.46 -13.32
C ASN A 248 -3.43 18.12 -12.18
N THR A 249 -4.73 17.84 -12.06
CA THR A 249 -5.55 18.30 -10.92
C THR A 249 -5.04 17.76 -9.59
N CYS A 250 -4.68 16.47 -9.52
CA CYS A 250 -4.14 15.86 -8.29
C CYS A 250 -2.76 16.43 -7.94
N THR A 251 -1.83 16.45 -8.89
CA THR A 251 -0.45 16.91 -8.68
C THR A 251 -0.33 18.42 -8.55
N ALA A 252 -1.40 19.16 -8.83
CA ALA A 252 -1.46 20.58 -8.51
C ALA A 252 -1.41 20.81 -6.99
N CYS A 253 -2.02 19.94 -6.20
CA CYS A 253 -2.12 20.08 -4.74
C CYS A 253 -1.29 19.04 -3.97
N HIS A 254 -1.02 17.87 -4.56
CA HIS A 254 -0.34 16.78 -3.90
C HIS A 254 1.05 16.51 -4.45
N ASP A 255 2.01 16.37 -3.53
CA ASP A 255 3.37 15.89 -3.83
C ASP A 255 3.64 14.61 -3.05
N LYS A 256 3.53 13.48 -3.75
CA LYS A 256 3.71 12.14 -3.18
C LYS A 256 5.20 11.83 -3.06
N SER A 257 5.66 11.63 -1.82
CA SER A 257 7.06 11.37 -1.54
C SER A 257 7.52 10.11 -2.27
N GLY A 258 8.61 10.22 -3.03
CA GLY A 258 9.21 9.12 -3.78
C GLY A 258 8.41 8.62 -5.00
N TRP A 259 7.37 9.34 -5.43
CA TRP A 259 6.60 9.01 -6.65
C TRP A 259 7.44 9.05 -7.93
N SER A 260 8.35 10.02 -8.03
CA SER A 260 9.26 10.12 -9.17
C SER A 260 10.18 8.90 -9.23
N GLY A 261 10.14 8.17 -10.36
CA GLY A 261 10.89 6.94 -10.56
C GLY A 261 10.23 5.68 -9.98
N SER A 262 9.00 5.77 -9.46
CA SER A 262 8.19 4.61 -9.11
C SER A 262 7.82 3.80 -10.36
N ILE A 263 7.68 2.48 -10.21
CA ILE A 263 7.22 1.60 -11.28
C ILE A 263 5.77 1.91 -11.66
N HIS A 264 4.95 2.36 -10.71
CA HIS A 264 3.56 2.74 -10.98
C HIS A 264 3.43 4.09 -11.68
N GLN A 265 4.48 4.91 -11.65
CA GLN A 265 4.57 6.15 -12.42
C GLN A 265 5.05 5.90 -13.86
N SER A 266 5.94 4.91 -14.06
CA SER A 266 6.70 4.74 -15.30
C SER A 266 6.28 3.56 -16.17
N SER A 267 5.53 2.59 -15.65
CA SER A 267 5.17 1.37 -16.38
C SER A 267 4.30 1.66 -17.61
N GLY A 268 4.81 1.33 -18.80
CA GLY A 268 4.10 1.43 -20.08
C GLY A 268 3.13 0.29 -20.37
N LEU A 269 2.90 -0.64 -19.43
CA LEU A 269 1.96 -1.74 -19.63
C LEU A 269 0.53 -1.22 -19.82
N SER A 270 -0.24 -1.91 -20.66
CA SER A 270 -1.60 -1.51 -21.04
C SER A 270 -2.65 -2.45 -20.46
N TYR A 271 -3.78 -1.88 -20.04
CA TYR A 271 -5.00 -2.63 -19.75
C TYR A 271 -5.52 -3.29 -21.02
N SER A 272 -6.01 -4.52 -20.88
CA SER A 272 -6.75 -5.21 -21.95
C SER A 272 -8.24 -4.87 -21.96
N ASP A 273 -8.76 -4.35 -20.84
CA ASP A 273 -10.14 -3.85 -20.69
C ASP A 273 -10.33 -2.55 -21.49
N ALA A 274 -11.07 -2.64 -22.59
CA ALA A 274 -11.34 -1.52 -23.49
C ALA A 274 -12.08 -0.35 -22.80
N SER A 275 -12.87 -0.64 -21.75
CA SER A 275 -13.66 0.38 -21.04
C SER A 275 -12.76 1.41 -20.33
N VAL A 276 -11.54 1.01 -19.95
CA VAL A 276 -10.54 1.91 -19.36
C VAL A 276 -10.15 2.99 -20.37
N SER A 277 -9.77 2.57 -21.59
CA SER A 277 -9.38 3.49 -22.65
C SER A 277 -10.53 4.40 -23.07
N THR A 278 -11.75 3.86 -23.21
CA THR A 278 -12.94 4.65 -23.52
C THR A 278 -13.24 5.69 -22.43
N THR A 279 -13.05 5.35 -21.16
CA THR A 279 -13.35 6.27 -20.06
C THR A 279 -12.30 7.37 -19.90
N PHE A 280 -11.02 7.02 -19.96
CA PHE A 280 -9.93 7.94 -19.63
C PHE A 280 -9.22 8.55 -20.85
N GLY A 281 -9.54 8.06 -22.06
CA GLY A 281 -8.88 8.43 -23.32
C GLY A 281 -7.48 7.83 -23.46
N THR A 282 -7.15 6.83 -22.64
CA THR A 282 -5.87 6.10 -22.61
C THR A 282 -6.00 4.89 -21.70
N GLY A 283 -5.11 3.89 -21.86
CA GLY A 283 -5.17 2.63 -21.13
C GLY A 283 -3.81 2.11 -20.68
N THR A 284 -2.79 2.95 -20.53
CA THR A 284 -1.49 2.52 -19.96
C THR A 284 -1.41 2.86 -18.48
N ILE A 285 -0.67 2.06 -17.70
CA ILE A 285 -0.47 2.33 -16.27
C ILE A 285 0.15 3.71 -16.07
N SER A 286 1.19 4.05 -16.82
CA SER A 286 1.88 5.35 -16.75
C SER A 286 1.02 6.55 -17.14
N SER A 287 -0.02 6.39 -17.96
CA SER A 287 -0.90 7.49 -18.34
C SER A 287 -2.05 7.69 -17.36
N LEU A 288 -2.50 6.60 -16.70
CA LEU A 288 -3.50 6.67 -15.64
C LEU A 288 -2.93 7.17 -14.31
N VAL A 289 -1.63 6.97 -14.04
CA VAL A 289 -0.94 7.51 -12.86
C VAL A 289 -1.74 7.19 -11.57
N CYS A 290 -2.24 8.23 -10.88
CA CYS A 290 -3.00 8.12 -9.63
C CYS A 290 -4.34 7.36 -9.81
N MET A 291 -4.95 7.44 -10.99
CA MET A 291 -6.24 6.81 -11.27
C MET A 291 -6.15 5.31 -11.47
N ASN A 292 -4.97 4.70 -11.44
CA ASN A 292 -4.90 3.24 -11.31
C ASN A 292 -5.47 2.80 -9.96
N CYS A 293 -5.21 3.56 -8.90
CA CYS A 293 -5.57 3.18 -7.54
C CYS A 293 -6.68 4.05 -6.95
N HIS A 294 -6.70 5.34 -7.27
CA HIS A 294 -7.62 6.31 -6.66
C HIS A 294 -8.83 6.63 -7.53
N ARG A 295 -9.94 6.94 -6.86
CA ARG A 295 -11.19 7.44 -7.44
C ARG A 295 -11.70 8.62 -6.62
N THR A 296 -11.74 9.80 -7.23
CA THR A 296 -12.08 11.07 -6.56
C THR A 296 -13.47 11.12 -5.96
N HIS A 297 -14.43 10.38 -6.53
CA HIS A 297 -15.80 10.30 -6.06
C HIS A 297 -16.33 8.88 -6.15
N LYS A 298 -17.03 8.43 -5.10
CA LYS A 298 -17.58 7.07 -4.96
C LYS A 298 -16.48 6.00 -4.99
N GLY A 299 -15.35 6.26 -4.32
CA GLY A 299 -14.33 5.24 -4.08
C GLY A 299 -14.89 4.14 -3.18
N LEU A 300 -14.63 2.87 -3.51
CA LEU A 300 -15.14 1.74 -2.70
C LEU A 300 -14.21 1.45 -1.52
N GLY A 301 -12.91 1.72 -1.64
CA GLY A 301 -11.97 1.67 -0.52
C GLY A 301 -12.03 2.96 0.29
N THR A 302 -13.18 3.20 0.92
CA THR A 302 -13.34 4.28 1.88
C THR A 302 -12.55 3.98 3.14
N PRO A 303 -11.88 4.97 3.76
CA PRO A 303 -11.94 6.40 3.46
C PRO A 303 -10.79 6.93 2.57
N TYR A 304 -9.92 6.07 2.05
CA TYR A 304 -8.69 6.44 1.31
C TYR A 304 -8.92 6.74 -0.18
N LEU A 305 -10.19 6.76 -0.60
CA LEU A 305 -10.60 6.97 -1.98
C LEU A 305 -9.93 6.00 -2.95
N LEU A 306 -9.65 4.78 -2.49
CA LEU A 306 -9.22 3.72 -3.38
C LEU A 306 -10.40 3.26 -4.24
N ARG A 307 -10.10 2.82 -5.46
CA ARG A 307 -11.10 2.33 -6.41
C ARG A 307 -11.89 1.17 -5.85
N GLN A 308 -11.19 0.25 -5.21
CA GLN A 308 -11.70 -0.97 -4.60
C GLN A 308 -11.26 -1.02 -3.14
N ALA A 309 -11.85 -1.91 -2.35
CA ALA A 309 -11.37 -2.17 -0.99
C ALA A 309 -10.04 -2.94 -1.03
N GLU A 310 -9.06 -2.46 -0.26
CA GLU A 310 -7.80 -3.16 0.05
C GLU A 310 -7.08 -3.70 -1.20
N GLU A 311 -6.57 -4.93 -1.21
CA GLU A 311 -5.75 -5.46 -2.30
C GLU A 311 -6.53 -5.62 -3.60
N THR A 312 -7.85 -5.60 -3.57
CA THR A 312 -8.67 -5.59 -4.79
C THR A 312 -8.29 -4.40 -5.67
N THR A 313 -7.82 -3.29 -5.09
CA THR A 313 -7.30 -2.15 -5.86
C THR A 313 -6.01 -2.52 -6.58
N CYS A 314 -5.10 -3.24 -5.92
CA CYS A 314 -3.88 -3.74 -6.54
C CYS A 314 -4.18 -4.77 -7.63
N PHE A 315 -5.19 -5.62 -7.43
CA PHE A 315 -5.53 -6.69 -8.37
C PHE A 315 -6.31 -6.22 -9.58
N GLN A 316 -7.15 -5.19 -9.49
CA GLN A 316 -8.00 -4.75 -10.61
C GLN A 316 -7.52 -3.44 -11.23
N GLY A 317 -7.02 -2.52 -10.41
CA GLY A 317 -6.71 -1.16 -10.85
C GLY A 317 -7.95 -0.44 -11.37
N ALA A 318 -7.85 0.15 -12.57
CA ALA A 318 -8.96 0.81 -13.23
C ALA A 318 -9.91 -0.14 -13.99
N SER A 319 -9.53 -1.41 -14.17
CA SER A 319 -10.35 -2.42 -14.86
C SER A 319 -11.47 -2.94 -13.96
N SER A 320 -12.50 -3.48 -14.60
CA SER A 320 -13.60 -4.18 -13.93
C SER A 320 -13.27 -5.62 -13.53
N LEU A 321 -12.23 -6.25 -14.10
CA LEU A 321 -11.91 -7.66 -13.90
C LEU A 321 -10.41 -7.91 -13.62
N THR A 322 -10.09 -8.85 -12.72
CA THR A 322 -8.71 -9.14 -12.31
C THR A 322 -7.88 -9.90 -13.35
N ASN A 323 -8.52 -10.54 -14.33
CA ASN A 323 -7.87 -11.25 -15.42
C ASN A 323 -7.61 -10.36 -16.65
N GLU A 324 -8.18 -9.15 -16.68
CA GLU A 324 -8.01 -8.18 -17.77
C GLU A 324 -7.05 -7.03 -17.42
N THR A 325 -6.59 -7.00 -16.16
CA THR A 325 -5.68 -5.98 -15.65
C THR A 325 -4.21 -6.29 -15.99
N ALA A 326 -3.43 -5.24 -16.18
CA ALA A 326 -1.96 -5.32 -16.29
C ALA A 326 -1.25 -5.24 -14.94
N CYS A 327 -2.00 -5.08 -13.84
CA CYS A 327 -1.51 -4.92 -12.48
C CYS A 327 -1.22 -6.28 -11.81
N HIS A 328 -1.50 -6.39 -10.52
CA HIS A 328 -1.14 -7.52 -9.65
C HIS A 328 -2.19 -8.65 -9.64
N GLY A 329 -3.11 -8.64 -10.62
CA GLY A 329 -4.22 -9.57 -10.72
C GLY A 329 -3.82 -10.98 -11.20
N SER A 330 -4.80 -11.70 -11.72
CA SER A 330 -4.64 -13.10 -12.15
C SER A 330 -4.35 -13.26 -13.65
N SER A 331 -4.28 -12.14 -14.39
CA SER A 331 -4.06 -12.12 -15.84
C SER A 331 -2.88 -12.99 -16.28
N SER A 332 -3.07 -13.78 -17.34
CA SER A 332 -2.03 -14.61 -17.94
C SER A 332 -0.98 -13.81 -18.71
N THR A 333 -1.29 -12.57 -19.12
CA THR A 333 -0.35 -11.70 -19.85
C THR A 333 0.65 -11.03 -18.92
N ALA A 334 0.32 -10.91 -17.62
CA ALA A 334 1.12 -10.32 -16.57
C ALA A 334 2.10 -11.34 -15.93
N THR A 335 2.90 -12.05 -16.73
CA THR A 335 3.57 -13.31 -16.34
C THR A 335 4.45 -13.27 -15.08
N THR A 336 5.03 -12.12 -14.69
CA THR A 336 5.94 -11.99 -13.53
C THR A 336 5.31 -11.26 -12.32
N ASN A 337 4.10 -10.73 -12.47
CA ASN A 337 3.39 -9.94 -11.46
C ASN A 337 2.02 -10.53 -11.06
N ARG A 338 1.76 -11.81 -11.38
CA ARG A 338 0.53 -12.56 -11.05
C ARG A 338 0.40 -12.92 -9.56
N ILE A 339 0.62 -11.95 -8.68
CA ILE A 339 0.69 -12.22 -7.24
C ILE A 339 -0.62 -12.82 -6.69
N GLN A 340 -1.77 -12.46 -7.28
CA GLN A 340 -3.07 -13.02 -6.90
C GLN A 340 -3.12 -14.56 -6.96
N THR A 341 -2.37 -15.20 -7.89
CA THR A 341 -2.37 -16.67 -8.01
C THR A 341 -1.48 -17.37 -6.98
N VAL A 342 -0.56 -16.62 -6.35
CA VAL A 342 0.36 -17.14 -5.34
C VAL A 342 -0.22 -17.00 -3.95
N ILE A 343 -0.86 -15.87 -3.66
CA ILE A 343 -1.48 -15.57 -2.35
C ILE A 343 -2.78 -16.34 -2.10
N THR A 344 -3.18 -17.26 -2.98
CA THR A 344 -4.28 -18.21 -2.73
C THR A 344 -3.78 -19.55 -2.23
N ARG A 345 -2.47 -19.82 -2.28
CA ARG A 345 -1.87 -21.09 -1.87
C ARG A 345 -2.06 -21.37 -0.37
N THR A 346 -1.84 -22.62 0.02
CA THR A 346 -2.15 -23.15 1.36
C THR A 346 -1.46 -22.37 2.48
N TYR A 347 -0.16 -22.13 2.35
CA TYR A 347 0.64 -21.39 3.33
C TYR A 347 0.90 -20.00 2.77
N LYS A 348 0.41 -18.96 3.44
CA LYS A 348 0.45 -17.58 2.91
C LYS A 348 0.33 -16.56 4.02
N HIS A 349 0.71 -15.33 3.72
CA HIS A 349 0.24 -14.19 4.51
C HIS A 349 -1.26 -13.93 4.24
N PRO A 350 -2.01 -13.47 5.25
CA PRO A 350 -3.48 -13.43 5.22
C PRO A 350 -4.10 -12.26 4.42
N THR A 351 -3.42 -11.75 3.38
CA THR A 351 -3.84 -10.59 2.57
C THR A 351 -5.25 -10.69 2.01
N THR A 352 -5.65 -11.86 1.52
CA THR A 352 -6.99 -12.04 0.93
C THR A 352 -8.01 -12.65 1.87
N THR A 353 -7.63 -12.94 3.12
CA THR A 353 -8.46 -13.71 4.05
C THR A 353 -9.06 -12.88 5.17
N ILE A 354 -8.50 -11.68 5.40
CA ILE A 354 -8.91 -10.78 6.48
C ILE A 354 -8.97 -9.39 5.86
N SER A 355 -10.10 -8.70 6.03
CA SER A 355 -10.43 -7.47 5.34
C SER A 355 -11.16 -6.50 6.27
N GLY A 356 -11.03 -5.20 6.02
CA GLY A 356 -11.68 -4.11 6.74
C GLY A 356 -11.07 -3.80 8.11
N ILE A 357 -9.82 -4.23 8.35
CA ILE A 357 -9.14 -4.05 9.65
C ILE A 357 -7.91 -3.13 9.52
N HIS A 358 -7.25 -3.15 8.38
CA HIS A 358 -5.99 -2.45 8.15
C HIS A 358 -6.14 -0.93 8.20
N THR A 359 -5.12 -0.26 8.73
CA THR A 359 -4.97 1.19 8.62
C THR A 359 -3.55 1.56 8.15
N ASP A 360 -3.45 2.59 7.30
CA ASP A 360 -2.18 3.09 6.73
C ASP A 360 -1.09 3.46 7.78
N LEU A 361 -1.46 3.64 9.06
CA LEU A 361 -0.57 4.03 10.15
C LEU A 361 -0.46 2.99 11.26
N ASP A 362 -0.81 1.74 10.98
CA ASP A 362 -0.73 0.63 11.92
C ASP A 362 0.68 0.41 12.51
N VAL A 363 1.72 0.77 11.76
CA VAL A 363 3.11 0.79 12.24
C VAL A 363 3.37 1.78 13.38
N LEU A 364 2.56 2.82 13.54
CA LEU A 364 2.71 3.81 14.62
C LEU A 364 1.85 3.48 15.84
N TYR A 365 0.73 2.79 15.63
CA TYR A 365 -0.25 2.48 16.66
C TYR A 365 -0.59 0.99 16.60
N PRO A 366 0.33 0.14 17.11
CA PRO A 366 0.16 -1.30 17.05
C PRO A 366 -1.01 -1.77 17.92
N LEU A 367 -1.32 -1.03 18.98
CA LEU A 367 -2.57 -1.17 19.70
C LEU A 367 -3.54 -0.18 19.06
N GLY A 368 -4.71 -0.66 18.66
CA GLY A 368 -5.79 0.19 18.18
C GLY A 368 -6.34 1.10 19.30
N GLY A 369 -7.54 1.64 19.08
CA GLY A 369 -8.26 2.49 20.04
C GLY A 369 -8.23 3.98 19.74
N THR A 370 -7.41 4.43 18.79
CA THR A 370 -7.45 5.82 18.30
C THR A 370 -7.38 5.88 16.78
N PRO A 371 -8.44 6.37 16.11
CA PRO A 371 -9.82 6.52 16.58
C PRO A 371 -10.41 5.31 17.29
N ALA A 372 -11.45 5.55 18.08
CA ALA A 372 -12.21 4.50 18.76
C ALA A 372 -12.73 3.48 17.73
N GLY A 373 -12.50 2.20 18.00
CA GLY A 373 -12.84 1.11 17.08
C GLY A 373 -11.72 0.68 16.14
N SER A 374 -10.63 1.45 16.03
CA SER A 374 -9.42 1.00 15.34
C SER A 374 -8.79 -0.18 16.05
N LYS A 375 -8.20 -1.08 15.26
CA LYS A 375 -7.79 -2.40 15.70
C LYS A 375 -6.27 -2.60 15.73
N GLY A 376 -5.53 -1.80 14.96
CA GLY A 376 -4.07 -1.84 14.91
C GLY A 376 -3.52 -3.20 14.46
N LEU A 377 -2.27 -3.47 14.84
CA LEU A 377 -1.56 -4.73 14.58
C LEU A 377 -1.67 -5.75 15.72
N ASP A 378 -2.54 -5.55 16.71
CA ASP A 378 -2.65 -6.48 17.83
C ASP A 378 -3.17 -7.83 17.36
N TRP A 379 -2.33 -8.86 17.44
CA TRP A 379 -2.73 -10.19 17.03
C TRP A 379 -3.84 -10.78 17.89
N ALA A 380 -4.13 -10.27 19.09
CA ALA A 380 -5.27 -10.76 19.86
C ALA A 380 -6.62 -10.50 19.16
N SER A 381 -6.73 -9.43 18.36
CA SER A 381 -8.01 -8.98 17.77
C SER A 381 -7.96 -8.71 16.26
N SER A 382 -6.76 -8.61 15.68
CA SER A 382 -6.51 -7.88 14.44
C SER A 382 -5.36 -8.48 13.62
N LYS A 383 -5.19 -9.81 13.62
CA LYS A 383 -4.15 -10.49 12.84
C LYS A 383 -4.39 -10.26 11.35
N HIS A 384 -3.68 -9.35 10.71
CA HIS A 384 -3.81 -9.10 9.28
C HIS A 384 -2.45 -8.77 8.68
N ALA A 385 -2.38 -8.74 7.35
CA ALA A 385 -1.25 -8.25 6.60
C ALA A 385 -1.76 -7.87 5.22
N GLU A 386 -1.50 -6.65 4.78
CA GLU A 386 -1.91 -6.13 3.47
C GLU A 386 -0.72 -5.98 2.52
N CYS A 387 -0.99 -5.77 1.24
CA CYS A 387 0.05 -5.36 0.28
C CYS A 387 0.85 -4.14 0.76
N VAL A 388 0.19 -3.16 1.37
CA VAL A 388 0.80 -1.90 1.82
C VAL A 388 1.59 -2.04 3.13
N ASP A 389 1.47 -3.17 3.84
CA ASP A 389 2.35 -3.47 4.96
C ASP A 389 3.75 -3.88 4.52
N CYS A 390 3.90 -4.42 3.31
CA CYS A 390 5.18 -4.89 2.79
C CYS A 390 5.68 -4.07 1.60
N HIS A 391 4.82 -3.29 0.95
CA HIS A 391 5.15 -2.46 -0.20
C HIS A 391 4.65 -1.04 -0.01
N ASN A 392 5.38 -0.08 -0.56
CA ASN A 392 4.88 1.28 -0.71
C ASN A 392 4.56 1.50 -2.19
N PRO A 393 3.28 1.49 -2.61
CA PRO A 393 2.92 1.60 -4.02
C PRO A 393 3.34 2.94 -4.63
N HIS A 394 3.57 3.99 -3.82
CA HIS A 394 4.06 5.27 -4.31
C HIS A 394 5.57 5.26 -4.56
N GLU A 395 6.34 4.41 -3.88
CA GLU A 395 7.81 4.43 -3.95
C GLU A 395 8.42 3.17 -4.58
N ALA A 396 7.63 2.11 -4.76
CA ALA A 396 8.09 0.82 -5.28
C ALA A 396 8.71 0.95 -6.68
N LYS A 397 9.81 0.22 -6.92
CA LYS A 397 10.57 0.21 -8.17
C LYS A 397 10.82 -1.21 -8.63
N ASN A 398 11.05 -1.39 -9.93
CA ASN A 398 11.54 -2.64 -10.49
C ASN A 398 13.08 -2.78 -10.39
N THR A 399 13.78 -1.67 -10.13
CA THR A 399 15.24 -1.63 -10.01
C THR A 399 15.67 -0.90 -8.73
N PRO A 400 16.70 -1.40 -8.03
CA PRO A 400 17.40 -2.67 -8.29
C PRO A 400 16.50 -3.89 -8.02
N ALA A 401 16.62 -4.91 -8.86
CA ALA A 401 16.01 -6.21 -8.60
C ALA A 401 17.02 -7.06 -7.82
N ARG A 402 16.75 -7.31 -6.54
CA ARG A 402 17.67 -8.04 -5.65
C ARG A 402 17.99 -9.44 -6.17
N VAL A 403 16.98 -10.13 -6.69
CA VAL A 403 17.05 -11.51 -7.19
C VAL A 403 16.58 -11.52 -8.64
N ALA A 404 17.36 -12.15 -9.51
CA ALA A 404 17.01 -12.31 -10.92
C ALA A 404 15.75 -13.17 -11.10
N THR A 405 15.02 -12.98 -12.21
CA THR A 405 13.74 -13.66 -12.48
C THR A 405 13.83 -15.18 -12.39
N ASN A 406 14.93 -15.77 -12.86
CA ASN A 406 15.19 -17.21 -12.91
C ASN A 406 16.14 -17.71 -11.80
N ALA A 407 16.22 -17.00 -10.67
CA ALA A 407 17.10 -17.34 -9.56
C ALA A 407 16.35 -17.47 -8.23
N TRP A 408 16.90 -18.29 -7.33
CA TRP A 408 16.44 -18.41 -5.95
C TRP A 408 17.01 -17.33 -5.02
N TYR A 409 18.25 -16.92 -5.29
CA TYR A 409 19.08 -16.09 -4.42
C TYR A 409 19.78 -14.98 -5.23
N PRO A 410 20.25 -13.90 -4.58
CA PRO A 410 21.09 -12.90 -5.25
C PRO A 410 22.40 -13.52 -5.74
N SER A 411 22.94 -13.01 -6.85
CA SER A 411 24.25 -13.45 -7.35
C SER A 411 25.42 -12.96 -6.48
N THR A 412 25.22 -11.88 -5.73
CA THR A 412 26.23 -11.24 -4.90
C THR A 412 25.70 -11.07 -3.49
N ILE A 413 26.42 -11.62 -2.50
CA ILE A 413 26.07 -11.51 -1.08
C ILE A 413 27.16 -10.74 -0.33
N THR A 414 26.75 -9.66 0.34
CA THR A 414 27.59 -8.72 1.08
C THR A 414 27.05 -8.51 2.50
N ASN A 415 27.75 -7.72 3.30
CA ASN A 415 27.26 -7.27 4.60
C ASN A 415 26.04 -6.34 4.52
N THR A 416 25.74 -5.78 3.35
CA THR A 416 24.58 -4.93 3.10
C THR A 416 23.44 -5.67 2.39
N SER A 417 23.56 -6.98 2.16
CA SER A 417 22.55 -7.77 1.43
C SER A 417 21.17 -7.80 2.07
N ASN A 418 21.04 -7.43 3.36
CA ASN A 418 19.75 -7.21 4.02
C ASN A 418 19.13 -5.80 3.89
N GLN A 419 19.81 -4.88 3.22
CA GLN A 419 19.28 -3.53 3.05
C GLN A 419 18.18 -3.48 2.00
N THR A 420 17.11 -2.73 2.27
CA THR A 420 15.99 -2.47 1.34
C THR A 420 16.43 -1.69 0.11
N SER A 421 17.54 -0.95 0.18
CA SER A 421 18.16 -0.26 -0.97
C SER A 421 18.56 -1.21 -2.11
N ASN A 422 18.74 -2.50 -1.82
CA ASN A 422 19.01 -3.54 -2.83
C ASN A 422 17.73 -4.11 -3.47
N SER A 423 16.55 -3.73 -2.98
CA SER A 423 15.25 -4.17 -3.46
C SER A 423 14.35 -2.99 -3.77
N GLY A 424 14.20 -2.66 -5.05
CA GLY A 424 13.29 -1.62 -5.51
C GLY A 424 11.86 -1.80 -4.99
N ALA A 425 11.40 -3.05 -4.84
CA ALA A 425 10.06 -3.38 -4.38
C ALA A 425 9.79 -3.03 -2.90
N LEU A 426 10.83 -2.90 -2.06
CA LEU A 426 10.72 -2.57 -0.63
C LEU A 426 11.04 -1.11 -0.31
N THR A 427 11.22 -0.27 -1.34
CA THR A 427 11.50 1.16 -1.18
C THR A 427 10.36 1.85 -0.44
N GLY A 428 10.66 2.69 0.57
CA GLY A 428 9.67 3.52 1.25
C GLY A 428 8.75 2.80 2.25
N VAL A 429 8.97 1.49 2.49
CA VAL A 429 8.11 0.68 3.36
C VAL A 429 8.43 0.94 4.82
N THR A 430 7.42 1.21 5.64
CA THR A 430 7.59 1.44 7.08
C THR A 430 7.98 0.16 7.83
N GLY A 431 8.61 0.31 8.98
CA GLY A 431 9.08 -0.83 9.79
C GLY A 431 9.28 -0.47 11.25
N VAL A 432 9.84 -1.41 12.01
CA VAL A 432 10.20 -1.21 13.41
C VAL A 432 11.61 -1.74 13.68
N GLU A 433 12.39 -0.99 14.45
CA GLU A 433 13.70 -1.40 14.92
C GLU A 433 13.63 -1.71 16.43
N PRO A 434 13.92 -2.94 16.87
CA PRO A 434 13.94 -3.26 18.28
C PRO A 434 15.16 -2.63 18.98
N THR A 435 14.97 -2.24 20.24
CA THR A 435 16.11 -2.04 21.15
C THR A 435 16.56 -3.41 21.66
N TRP A 436 17.76 -3.84 21.29
CA TRP A 436 18.27 -5.19 21.56
C TRP A 436 18.54 -5.42 23.06
N PRO A 437 17.78 -6.33 23.73
CA PRO A 437 17.98 -6.64 25.14
C PRO A 437 19.11 -7.67 25.32
N SER A 438 19.30 -8.15 26.55
CA SER A 438 20.19 -9.27 26.85
C SER A 438 19.82 -10.54 26.08
N ILE A 439 20.75 -11.49 26.02
CA ILE A 439 20.59 -12.76 25.31
C ILE A 439 19.26 -13.45 25.61
N TRP A 440 18.60 -13.96 24.56
CA TRP A 440 17.36 -14.73 24.62
C TRP A 440 16.23 -14.06 25.41
N THR A 441 16.21 -12.73 25.37
CA THR A 441 15.15 -11.90 25.97
C THR A 441 14.31 -11.28 24.86
N VAL A 442 12.99 -11.27 25.07
CA VAL A 442 12.03 -10.63 24.15
C VAL A 442 12.25 -9.11 24.15
N PRO A 443 12.52 -8.49 22.98
CA PRO A 443 12.56 -7.04 22.88
C PRO A 443 11.15 -6.46 23.03
N THR A 444 10.93 -5.55 23.99
CA THR A 444 9.62 -4.91 24.22
C THR A 444 9.55 -3.46 23.76
N THR A 445 10.70 -2.87 23.41
CA THR A 445 10.82 -1.46 23.00
C THR A 445 11.30 -1.37 21.56
N PHE A 446 10.63 -0.55 20.76
CA PHE A 446 10.89 -0.42 19.33
C PHE A 446 10.87 1.06 18.90
N THR A 447 11.69 1.38 17.91
CA THR A 447 11.68 2.65 17.19
C THR A 447 10.97 2.44 15.85
N THR A 448 9.85 3.14 15.62
CA THR A 448 9.14 3.07 14.34
C THR A 448 9.91 3.78 13.24
N GLN A 449 9.95 3.18 12.06
CA GLN A 449 10.73 3.65 10.93
C GLN A 449 9.82 4.28 9.87
N LYS A 450 10.08 5.55 9.53
CA LYS A 450 9.47 6.23 8.38
C LYS A 450 9.67 5.45 7.08
N SER A 451 10.85 4.85 6.92
CA SER A 451 11.21 3.95 5.84
C SER A 451 12.24 2.98 6.39
N SER A 452 12.03 1.70 6.16
CA SER A 452 12.89 0.63 6.62
C SER A 452 14.20 0.66 5.83
N ALA A 453 15.31 0.51 6.54
CA ALA A 453 16.63 0.31 5.96
C ALA A 453 16.90 -1.17 5.67
N ASN A 454 16.26 -2.10 6.38
CA ASN A 454 16.45 -3.55 6.23
C ASN A 454 15.12 -4.30 6.15
N GLU A 455 15.07 -5.46 5.46
CA GLU A 455 13.83 -6.24 5.33
C GLU A 455 13.29 -6.72 6.69
N TYR A 456 14.17 -7.08 7.63
CA TYR A 456 13.73 -7.58 8.95
C TYR A 456 12.87 -6.55 9.70
N GLN A 457 13.10 -5.25 9.50
CA GLN A 457 12.34 -4.18 10.15
C GLN A 457 10.88 -4.18 9.69
N ILE A 458 10.63 -4.58 8.44
CA ILE A 458 9.29 -4.75 7.88
C ILE A 458 8.64 -5.98 8.51
N CYS A 459 9.35 -7.12 8.52
CA CYS A 459 8.84 -8.37 9.07
C CYS A 459 8.50 -8.26 10.57
N PHE A 460 9.34 -7.58 11.36
CA PHE A 460 9.15 -7.44 12.80
C PHE A 460 7.93 -6.64 13.19
N LYS A 461 7.28 -5.90 12.26
CA LYS A 461 5.96 -5.33 12.52
C LYS A 461 4.97 -6.41 12.98
N CYS A 462 5.00 -7.59 12.36
CA CYS A 462 4.05 -8.66 12.65
C CYS A 462 4.68 -9.85 13.40
N HIS A 463 5.98 -10.07 13.22
CA HIS A 463 6.72 -11.23 13.70
C HIS A 463 7.52 -10.99 14.99
N SER A 464 7.18 -9.94 15.73
CA SER A 464 7.82 -9.64 17.02
C SER A 464 6.78 -9.20 18.05
N TYR A 465 7.23 -8.96 19.28
CA TYR A 465 6.44 -8.42 20.37
C TYR A 465 5.64 -7.17 19.98
N TRP A 466 6.08 -6.42 18.97
CA TRP A 466 5.35 -5.29 18.41
C TRP A 466 3.87 -5.60 18.13
N ALA A 467 3.59 -6.74 17.51
CA ALA A 467 2.22 -7.20 17.22
C ALA A 467 1.83 -8.44 18.04
N LEU A 468 2.80 -9.32 18.36
CA LEU A 468 2.52 -10.60 19.02
C LEU A 468 2.16 -10.45 20.51
N ARG A 469 2.70 -9.41 21.18
CA ARG A 469 2.44 -9.10 22.60
C ARG A 469 2.70 -10.26 23.59
N SER A 470 3.52 -11.24 23.21
CA SER A 470 3.89 -12.33 24.11
C SER A 470 5.19 -12.01 24.84
N ALA A 471 5.09 -11.81 26.16
CA ALA A 471 6.25 -11.59 27.02
C ALA A 471 7.23 -12.79 27.06
N SER A 472 6.75 -14.00 26.76
CA SER A 472 7.59 -15.21 26.72
C SER A 472 8.27 -15.45 25.38
N GLY A 473 7.86 -14.73 24.33
CA GLY A 473 8.33 -14.94 22.96
C GLY A 473 7.74 -16.19 22.29
N ILE A 474 6.90 -16.96 23.00
CA ILE A 474 6.13 -18.07 22.45
C ILE A 474 4.65 -17.69 22.58
N THR A 475 3.92 -17.68 21.47
CA THR A 475 2.50 -17.27 21.46
C THR A 475 1.58 -18.47 21.62
N THR A 476 0.28 -18.23 21.76
CA THR A 476 -0.76 -19.26 21.62
C THR A 476 -1.24 -19.41 20.18
N TYR A 477 -0.68 -18.63 19.25
CA TYR A 477 -1.11 -18.57 17.86
C TYR A 477 -0.43 -19.66 17.04
N THR A 478 -1.23 -20.39 16.26
CA THR A 478 -0.73 -21.44 15.38
C THR A 478 -0.89 -21.01 13.93
N THR A 479 0.19 -21.11 13.15
CA THR A 479 0.19 -20.82 11.72
C THR A 479 -0.57 -21.89 10.93
N ALA A 480 -0.90 -21.60 9.68
CA ALA A 480 -1.42 -22.61 8.74
C ALA A 480 -0.48 -23.82 8.59
N SER A 481 0.83 -23.65 8.87
CA SER A 481 1.81 -24.74 8.83
C SER A 481 1.76 -25.66 10.06
N GLY A 482 0.88 -25.38 11.03
CA GLY A 482 0.76 -26.14 12.28
C GLY A 482 1.85 -25.84 13.30
N ALA A 483 2.62 -24.77 13.12
CA ALA A 483 3.62 -24.33 14.09
C ALA A 483 3.12 -23.14 14.91
N THR A 484 3.45 -23.15 16.20
CA THR A 484 3.28 -22.02 17.10
C THR A 484 4.16 -20.85 16.64
N VAL A 485 3.58 -19.66 16.57
CA VAL A 485 4.32 -18.44 16.24
C VAL A 485 5.14 -18.01 17.44
N THR A 486 6.41 -17.70 17.18
CA THR A 486 7.38 -17.21 18.15
C THR A 486 7.81 -15.80 17.81
N ASP A 487 8.54 -15.15 18.71
CA ASP A 487 9.09 -13.82 18.49
C ASP A 487 10.42 -13.90 17.71
N GLN A 488 10.41 -13.45 16.46
CA GLN A 488 11.60 -13.49 15.60
C GLN A 488 12.64 -12.45 16.03
N ALA A 489 12.26 -11.34 16.66
CA ALA A 489 13.23 -10.38 17.17
C ALA A 489 14.01 -10.97 18.37
N MET A 490 13.34 -11.73 19.26
CA MET A 490 14.03 -12.50 20.30
C MET A 490 15.03 -13.51 19.70
N GLU A 491 14.61 -14.23 18.66
CA GLU A 491 15.43 -15.27 18.03
C GLU A 491 16.65 -14.70 17.31
N PHE A 492 16.50 -13.56 16.62
CA PHE A 492 17.58 -12.88 15.90
C PHE A 492 18.33 -11.84 16.74
N ASN A 493 18.08 -11.76 18.05
CA ASN A 493 18.78 -10.85 18.94
C ASN A 493 20.30 -10.96 18.76
N THR A 494 20.96 -9.82 18.50
CA THR A 494 22.41 -9.76 18.22
C THR A 494 23.26 -10.24 19.41
N ASN A 495 22.70 -10.20 20.61
CA ASN A 495 23.30 -10.74 21.83
C ASN A 495 23.10 -12.26 22.00
N ASN A 496 22.42 -12.95 21.07
CA ASN A 496 22.36 -14.41 21.04
C ASN A 496 23.70 -15.03 20.62
N LYS A 497 24.03 -16.20 21.19
CA LYS A 497 25.28 -16.93 20.90
C LYS A 497 25.33 -17.48 19.48
N SER A 498 24.19 -17.63 18.82
CA SER A 498 24.13 -17.93 17.40
C SER A 498 22.87 -17.37 16.76
N ALA A 499 22.98 -17.02 15.47
CA ALA A 499 21.88 -16.62 14.62
C ALA A 499 22.27 -16.82 13.15
N HIS A 500 21.31 -17.09 12.28
CA HIS A 500 21.48 -16.81 10.85
C HIS A 500 21.56 -15.29 10.65
N PRO A 501 22.33 -14.81 9.66
CA PRO A 501 22.71 -13.41 9.57
C PRO A 501 21.62 -12.53 8.95
N VAL A 502 20.41 -12.58 9.50
CA VAL A 502 19.31 -11.69 9.10
C VAL A 502 19.59 -10.28 9.58
N VAL A 503 19.79 -10.07 10.89
CA VAL A 503 20.00 -8.72 11.45
C VAL A 503 21.43 -8.22 11.22
N VAL A 504 22.43 -9.05 11.48
CA VAL A 504 23.85 -8.73 11.30
C VAL A 504 24.63 -9.93 10.78
N GLY A 505 25.77 -9.69 10.14
CA GLY A 505 26.72 -10.75 9.82
C GLY A 505 27.24 -11.45 11.08
N LEU A 506 27.54 -12.75 11.00
CA LEU A 506 28.01 -13.54 12.15
C LEU A 506 29.24 -12.97 12.86
N ASN A 507 30.14 -12.28 12.15
CA ASN A 507 31.30 -11.63 12.77
C ASN A 507 30.89 -10.45 13.66
N SER A 508 29.80 -9.77 13.29
CA SER A 508 29.20 -8.65 14.02
C SER A 508 28.19 -9.07 15.08
N GLN A 509 27.84 -10.37 15.17
CA GLN A 509 26.98 -10.91 16.23
C GLN A 509 27.69 -10.77 17.59
N THR A 510 27.24 -9.84 18.42
CA THR A 510 27.91 -9.45 19.69
C THR A 510 27.92 -10.59 20.70
N GLY A 511 26.82 -11.35 20.80
CA GLY A 511 26.71 -12.49 21.72
C GLY A 511 27.45 -13.75 21.31
N SER A 512 27.97 -13.83 20.08
CA SER A 512 28.68 -15.00 19.59
C SER A 512 30.18 -14.89 19.86
N TYR A 513 30.77 -15.90 20.49
CA TYR A 513 32.20 -15.92 20.83
C TYR A 513 33.05 -16.41 19.64
N SER A 514 34.28 -15.93 19.54
CA SER A 514 35.22 -16.41 18.52
C SER A 514 35.56 -17.90 18.71
N PRO A 515 35.68 -18.70 17.64
CA PRO A 515 35.49 -18.34 16.23
C PRO A 515 33.99 -18.25 15.85
N LYS A 516 33.55 -17.11 15.32
CA LYS A 516 32.13 -16.87 14.99
C LYS A 516 31.72 -17.53 13.67
N ALA A 517 32.43 -17.18 12.59
CA ALA A 517 32.18 -17.67 11.24
C ALA A 517 32.34 -19.20 11.11
N LEU A 518 31.71 -19.74 10.07
CA LEU A 518 31.95 -21.10 9.59
C LEU A 518 33.15 -21.10 8.62
N GLY A 519 33.69 -22.27 8.31
CA GLY A 519 34.65 -22.43 7.22
C GLY A 519 33.96 -22.28 5.86
N THR A 520 34.70 -21.81 4.86
CA THR A 520 34.19 -21.63 3.48
C THR A 520 33.66 -22.93 2.88
N SER A 521 34.29 -24.07 3.19
CA SER A 521 33.83 -25.41 2.76
C SER A 521 32.51 -25.86 3.38
N GLN A 522 32.00 -25.14 4.38
CA GLN A 522 30.73 -25.41 5.07
C GLN A 522 29.58 -24.53 4.56
N MET A 523 29.81 -23.79 3.48
CA MET A 523 28.82 -22.95 2.82
C MET A 523 28.72 -23.27 1.33
N SER A 524 27.51 -23.17 0.78
CA SER A 524 27.23 -23.30 -0.65
C SER A 524 27.08 -21.92 -1.30
N SER A 525 27.38 -21.83 -2.59
CA SER A 525 27.09 -20.63 -3.38
C SER A 525 25.60 -20.26 -3.29
N PRO A 526 25.23 -18.97 -3.17
CA PRO A 526 26.10 -17.78 -3.20
C PRO A 526 26.60 -17.30 -1.82
N TRP A 527 26.41 -18.08 -0.76
CA TRP A 527 26.67 -17.71 0.64
C TRP A 527 28.14 -17.81 1.07
N THR A 528 29.04 -17.32 0.23
CA THR A 528 30.50 -17.54 0.34
C THR A 528 31.28 -16.44 1.05
N ASN A 529 30.68 -15.27 1.32
CA ASN A 529 31.26 -14.18 2.12
C ASN A 529 31.10 -14.45 3.65
N VAL A 530 31.56 -15.62 4.06
CA VAL A 530 31.21 -16.25 5.33
C VAL A 530 31.61 -15.35 6.51
N GLY A 531 30.66 -15.11 7.41
CA GLY A 531 30.87 -14.25 8.57
C GLY A 531 30.45 -12.80 8.36
N ASN A 532 30.57 -12.27 7.14
CA ASN A 532 30.27 -10.86 6.85
C ASN A 532 28.93 -10.68 6.15
N GLN A 533 28.49 -11.65 5.36
CA GLN A 533 27.20 -11.64 4.67
C GLN A 533 25.99 -11.42 5.60
N THR A 534 24.98 -10.73 5.09
CA THR A 534 23.63 -10.69 5.65
C THR A 534 22.62 -11.31 4.68
N MET A 535 21.42 -11.65 5.15
CA MET A 535 20.34 -12.26 4.36
C MET A 535 18.98 -11.63 4.65
N TYR A 536 18.09 -11.70 3.66
CA TYR A 536 16.67 -11.39 3.78
C TYR A 536 15.97 -12.54 4.51
N CYS A 537 14.91 -12.25 5.26
CA CYS A 537 13.93 -13.27 5.65
C CYS A 537 13.42 -14.00 4.39
N SER A 538 13.24 -13.26 3.30
CA SER A 538 12.79 -13.81 2.01
C SER A 538 13.84 -14.58 1.20
N ASP A 539 15.05 -14.77 1.74
CA ASP A 539 15.98 -15.80 1.25
C ASP A 539 15.60 -17.19 1.78
N CYS A 540 14.93 -17.27 2.94
CA CYS A 540 14.46 -18.54 3.50
C CYS A 540 12.97 -18.79 3.22
N HIS A 541 12.19 -17.71 3.17
CA HIS A 541 10.73 -17.75 3.01
C HIS A 541 10.29 -17.15 1.68
N GLY A 542 9.63 -17.93 0.84
CA GLY A 542 9.18 -17.47 -0.45
C GLY A 542 8.28 -18.46 -1.17
N THR A 543 8.26 -18.32 -2.49
CA THR A 543 7.27 -18.96 -3.34
C THR A 543 7.84 -20.23 -4.02
N ASP A 544 6.98 -21.19 -4.34
CA ASP A 544 7.35 -22.53 -4.79
C ASP A 544 8.22 -22.60 -6.05
N ASN A 545 8.05 -21.68 -6.99
CA ASN A 545 8.71 -21.71 -8.29
C ASN A 545 9.35 -20.37 -8.63
N GLU A 546 9.97 -19.71 -7.66
CA GLU A 546 10.60 -18.41 -7.89
C GLU A 546 11.63 -18.46 -9.04
N ALA A 547 12.43 -19.51 -9.15
CA ALA A 547 13.38 -19.66 -10.26
C ALA A 547 12.72 -19.90 -11.64
N SER A 548 11.40 -20.02 -11.71
CA SER A 548 10.64 -20.28 -12.94
C SER A 548 9.49 -19.28 -13.17
N GLY A 549 9.56 -18.11 -12.53
CA GLY A 549 8.67 -16.98 -12.83
C GLY A 549 7.70 -16.59 -11.72
N ASP A 550 7.59 -17.34 -10.63
CA ASP A 550 6.78 -16.89 -9.49
C ASP A 550 7.36 -15.58 -8.89
N PRO A 551 6.49 -14.64 -8.47
CA PRO A 551 6.87 -13.44 -7.72
C PRO A 551 7.78 -13.75 -6.53
N LYS A 552 8.85 -12.97 -6.40
CA LYS A 552 9.86 -13.13 -5.32
C LYS A 552 9.32 -12.57 -4.01
N GLY A 553 9.45 -13.32 -2.93
CA GLY A 553 9.07 -12.86 -1.59
C GLY A 553 8.08 -13.79 -0.88
N PRO A 554 7.84 -13.58 0.42
CA PRO A 554 7.10 -14.51 1.27
C PRO A 554 5.59 -14.33 1.11
N HIS A 555 5.07 -14.51 -0.11
CA HIS A 555 3.68 -14.25 -0.40
C HIS A 555 2.79 -15.46 -0.09
N GLY A 556 3.09 -16.59 -0.73
CA GLY A 556 2.35 -17.83 -0.60
C GLY A 556 3.08 -19.02 -1.20
N SER A 557 2.84 -20.21 -0.65
CA SER A 557 3.54 -21.44 -0.98
C SER A 557 2.66 -22.67 -0.74
N SER A 558 2.92 -23.72 -1.49
CA SER A 558 2.34 -25.06 -1.25
C SER A 558 3.15 -25.85 -0.21
N TYR A 559 4.29 -25.34 0.25
CA TYR A 559 5.19 -25.98 1.20
C TYR A 559 5.14 -25.29 2.56
N LYS A 560 5.20 -26.10 3.64
CA LYS A 560 5.13 -25.60 5.02
C LYS A 560 6.17 -24.53 5.26
N TYR A 561 5.79 -23.54 6.06
CA TYR A 561 6.60 -22.38 6.44
C TYR A 561 7.05 -21.52 5.26
N MET A 562 6.49 -21.72 4.07
CA MET A 562 6.90 -21.06 2.83
C MET A 562 8.40 -21.26 2.54
N LEU A 563 8.97 -22.42 2.86
CA LEU A 563 10.40 -22.66 2.61
C LEU A 563 10.68 -22.67 1.10
N LYS A 564 11.61 -21.82 0.65
CA LYS A 564 12.03 -21.70 -0.74
C LYS A 564 13.39 -22.35 -1.02
N GLY A 565 13.71 -22.47 -2.31
CA GLY A 565 14.93 -23.13 -2.79
C GLY A 565 14.65 -24.52 -3.34
N THR A 566 15.71 -25.28 -3.60
CA THR A 566 15.60 -26.68 -4.03
C THR A 566 15.16 -27.58 -2.87
N GLY A 567 15.72 -27.35 -1.68
CA GLY A 567 15.26 -27.94 -0.43
C GLY A 567 14.08 -27.18 0.14
N LYS A 568 12.99 -27.88 0.45
CA LYS A 568 11.71 -27.28 0.90
C LYS A 568 11.12 -27.95 2.14
N TYR A 569 11.83 -28.90 2.73
CA TYR A 569 11.33 -29.72 3.84
C TYR A 569 12.23 -29.62 5.06
N TRP A 570 11.61 -29.29 6.19
CA TRP A 570 12.21 -29.24 7.52
C TRP A 570 11.10 -29.14 8.58
N PRO A 571 11.23 -29.75 9.78
CA PRO A 571 12.25 -30.72 10.18
C PRO A 571 11.96 -32.15 9.70
N TYR A 572 10.76 -32.37 9.18
CA TYR A 572 10.32 -33.64 8.61
C TYR A 572 10.56 -33.68 7.10
N LYS A 573 10.58 -34.89 6.54
CA LYS A 573 10.56 -35.17 5.10
C LYS A 573 9.18 -34.85 4.52
N SER A 574 9.00 -35.10 3.23
CA SER A 574 7.74 -34.88 2.50
C SER A 574 6.55 -35.66 3.03
N ASP A 575 6.79 -36.78 3.73
CA ASP A 575 5.76 -37.56 4.42
C ASP A 575 5.19 -36.87 5.68
N GLY A 576 5.79 -35.74 6.10
CA GLY A 576 5.37 -34.96 7.26
C GLY A 576 5.60 -35.63 8.61
N THR A 577 6.24 -36.81 8.66
CA THR A 577 6.40 -37.62 9.87
C THR A 577 7.83 -38.08 10.10
N THR A 578 8.61 -38.37 9.06
CA THR A 578 10.00 -38.87 9.21
C THR A 578 10.98 -37.71 9.34
N LEU A 579 11.87 -37.75 10.34
CA LEU A 579 12.91 -36.72 10.51
C LEU A 579 14.06 -36.89 9.50
N TRP A 580 14.67 -35.77 9.14
CA TRP A 580 15.95 -35.75 8.45
C TRP A 580 17.06 -36.26 9.35
N ARG A 581 17.84 -37.23 8.86
CA ARG A 581 18.93 -37.86 9.60
C ARG A 581 20.27 -37.54 8.96
N LEU A 582 21.29 -37.55 9.79
CA LEU A 582 22.66 -37.51 9.34
C LEU A 582 23.02 -38.91 8.83
N ASN A 583 22.79 -39.23 7.57
CA ASN A 583 23.29 -40.44 6.91
C ASN A 583 23.63 -40.11 5.45
N SER A 584 24.27 -41.04 4.73
CA SER A 584 24.76 -40.78 3.36
C SER A 584 23.65 -40.47 2.35
N THR A 585 22.38 -40.79 2.65
CA THR A 585 21.24 -40.50 1.78
C THR A 585 20.59 -39.17 2.13
N ASP A 586 20.16 -39.02 3.38
CA ASP A 586 19.36 -37.88 3.85
C ASP A 586 20.18 -36.58 3.86
N ALA A 587 21.43 -36.63 4.34
CA ALA A 587 22.31 -35.46 4.36
C ALA A 587 22.76 -35.02 2.95
N GLN A 588 22.57 -35.88 1.94
CA GLN A 588 22.85 -35.58 0.54
C GLN A 588 21.59 -35.31 -0.29
N ASN A 589 20.40 -35.43 0.30
CA ASN A 589 19.15 -35.19 -0.39
C ASN A 589 18.95 -33.70 -0.72
N SER A 590 18.49 -33.41 -1.95
CA SER A 590 18.20 -32.04 -2.41
C SER A 590 16.94 -31.44 -1.80
N GLN A 591 16.04 -32.25 -1.25
CA GLN A 591 14.80 -31.81 -0.61
C GLN A 591 15.00 -31.27 0.81
N LEU A 592 16.14 -31.55 1.45
CA LEU A 592 16.48 -31.04 2.77
C LEU A 592 16.78 -29.54 2.71
N PHE A 593 15.97 -28.72 3.37
CA PHE A 593 16.08 -27.25 3.35
C PHE A 593 17.50 -26.73 3.67
N CYS A 594 18.16 -27.29 4.67
CA CYS A 594 19.50 -26.87 5.10
C CYS A 594 20.56 -26.97 3.98
N ARG A 595 20.33 -27.82 2.96
CA ARG A 595 21.24 -28.02 1.82
C ARG A 595 21.24 -26.88 0.82
N ASN A 596 20.28 -25.97 0.93
CA ASN A 596 20.30 -24.73 0.17
C ASN A 596 21.53 -23.87 0.49
N CYS A 597 22.06 -23.97 1.72
CA CYS A 597 23.15 -23.11 2.20
C CYS A 597 24.35 -23.89 2.73
N HIS A 598 24.16 -25.13 3.20
CA HIS A 598 25.20 -25.92 3.84
C HIS A 598 25.44 -27.25 3.11
N PRO A 599 26.67 -27.54 2.65
CA PRO A 599 27.07 -28.89 2.29
C PRO A 599 27.23 -29.71 3.58
N ILE A 600 26.21 -30.50 3.94
CA ILE A 600 26.15 -31.22 5.22
C ILE A 600 27.10 -32.42 5.23
N TRP A 601 27.24 -33.10 4.09
CA TRP A 601 28.00 -34.33 3.95
C TRP A 601 29.44 -34.08 3.47
N ASN A 602 30.40 -34.89 3.95
CA ASN A 602 31.85 -34.89 3.63
C ASN A 602 32.66 -33.62 3.94
N THR A 603 32.10 -32.42 3.88
CA THR A 603 32.85 -31.16 4.06
C THR A 603 32.75 -30.58 5.48
N ASN A 604 31.85 -31.10 6.30
CA ASN A 604 31.71 -30.75 7.72
C ASN A 604 32.16 -31.92 8.61
N GLY A 605 33.39 -31.79 9.14
CA GLY A 605 34.02 -32.83 9.94
C GLY A 605 33.23 -33.25 11.19
N VAL A 606 32.28 -32.47 11.69
CA VAL A 606 31.45 -32.85 12.85
C VAL A 606 30.38 -33.87 12.48
N HIS A 607 29.82 -33.72 11.28
CA HIS A 607 28.74 -34.56 10.75
C HIS A 607 29.25 -35.86 10.13
N SER A 608 30.49 -35.88 9.64
CA SER A 608 31.12 -37.09 9.09
C SER A 608 31.96 -37.87 10.12
N LYS A 609 32.21 -37.33 11.32
CA LYS A 609 33.02 -38.00 12.35
C LYS A 609 32.26 -39.03 13.17
N GLY A 610 32.91 -40.18 13.35
CA GLY A 610 32.48 -41.24 14.26
C GLY A 610 31.19 -41.92 13.78
N ASP A 611 30.35 -42.25 14.75
CA ASP A 611 29.18 -43.11 14.54
C ASP A 611 27.90 -42.37 14.13
N HIS A 612 27.94 -41.04 14.08
CA HIS A 612 26.75 -40.21 13.89
C HIS A 612 26.03 -40.47 12.57
N ASN A 613 26.72 -41.03 11.58
CA ASN A 613 26.17 -41.31 10.26
C ASN A 613 25.81 -42.77 9.96
N SER A 614 26.33 -43.70 10.75
CA SER A 614 26.32 -45.14 10.44
C SER A 614 25.66 -45.98 11.52
N LYS A 615 25.49 -45.47 12.75
CA LYS A 615 24.78 -46.18 13.81
C LYS A 615 23.27 -45.97 13.73
N ASN A 616 22.55 -46.95 14.28
CA ASN A 616 21.11 -46.88 14.46
C ASN A 616 20.77 -46.11 15.74
N TYR A 617 19.88 -45.13 15.63
CA TYR A 617 19.40 -44.31 16.73
C TYR A 617 17.88 -44.37 16.81
N THR A 618 17.33 -44.35 18.02
CA THR A 618 15.88 -44.27 18.29
C THR A 618 15.53 -42.97 19.02
N ILE A 619 15.68 -41.82 18.37
CA ILE A 619 15.52 -40.51 19.03
C ILE A 619 14.11 -39.97 18.82
N GLY A 620 13.46 -39.50 19.88
CA GLY A 620 12.10 -38.96 19.83
C GLY A 620 11.05 -39.95 19.30
N GLY A 621 11.24 -41.25 19.52
CA GLY A 621 10.37 -42.32 19.00
C GLY A 621 10.64 -42.72 17.55
N GLN A 622 11.68 -42.17 16.90
CA GLN A 622 12.03 -42.50 15.52
C GLN A 622 13.31 -43.31 15.43
N SER A 623 13.23 -44.50 14.82
CA SER A 623 14.36 -45.39 14.61
C SER A 623 14.93 -45.31 13.19
N GLY A 624 16.25 -45.34 13.08
CA GLY A 624 16.96 -45.60 11.83
C GLY A 624 18.44 -45.24 11.87
N THR A 625 19.10 -45.41 10.74
CA THR A 625 20.53 -45.13 10.60
C THR A 625 20.80 -43.63 10.50
N GLY A 626 21.73 -43.15 11.34
CA GLY A 626 22.10 -41.75 11.46
C GLY A 626 21.32 -40.97 12.52
N VAL A 627 22.00 -40.07 13.23
CA VAL A 627 21.35 -39.21 14.24
C VAL A 627 20.41 -38.22 13.55
N PRO A 628 19.14 -38.06 13.97
CA PRO A 628 18.27 -37.00 13.47
C PRO A 628 18.87 -35.61 13.71
N CYS A 629 18.79 -34.69 12.75
CA CYS A 629 19.40 -33.36 12.86
C CYS A 629 18.90 -32.57 14.09
N VAL A 630 17.59 -32.67 14.37
CA VAL A 630 16.92 -32.10 15.56
C VAL A 630 17.31 -32.77 16.88
N GLY A 631 18.09 -33.86 16.81
CA GLY A 631 18.79 -34.44 17.96
C GLY A 631 19.78 -33.48 18.60
N CYS A 632 20.38 -32.62 17.78
CA CYS A 632 21.39 -31.65 18.20
C CYS A 632 20.92 -30.20 18.01
N HIS A 633 20.17 -29.92 16.95
CA HIS A 633 19.83 -28.56 16.55
C HIS A 633 18.40 -28.15 16.89
N LEU A 634 18.19 -26.85 17.06
CA LEU A 634 16.87 -26.25 17.22
C LEU A 634 15.98 -26.55 16.00
N VAL A 635 14.68 -26.76 16.26
CA VAL A 635 13.66 -26.97 15.23
C VAL A 635 13.39 -25.67 14.45
N ILE A 636 13.48 -24.52 15.10
CA ILE A 636 13.38 -23.20 14.46
C ILE A 636 14.80 -22.65 14.32
N PRO A 637 15.43 -22.76 13.15
CA PRO A 637 16.84 -22.46 12.99
C PRO A 637 17.03 -20.96 12.69
N HIS A 638 16.47 -20.06 13.49
CA HIS A 638 16.72 -18.62 13.35
C HIS A 638 17.98 -18.24 14.12
N GLY A 639 17.85 -18.09 15.44
CA GLY A 639 18.96 -17.96 16.37
C GLY A 639 18.68 -18.68 17.68
N GLY A 640 19.68 -18.69 18.57
CA GLY A 640 19.66 -19.51 19.76
C GLY A 640 20.51 -18.94 20.89
N LYS A 641 20.05 -19.17 22.13
CA LYS A 641 20.81 -18.83 23.35
C LYS A 641 22.14 -19.58 23.50
N ARG A 642 22.38 -20.60 22.67
CA ARG A 642 23.60 -21.40 22.63
C ARG A 642 24.27 -21.27 21.27
N SER A 643 25.57 -21.49 21.23
CA SER A 643 26.34 -21.48 19.99
C SER A 643 25.87 -22.57 19.02
N ARG A 644 26.02 -22.33 17.70
CA ARG A 644 25.75 -23.29 16.62
C ARG A 644 24.31 -23.85 16.57
N LEU A 645 23.32 -23.05 16.99
CA LEU A 645 21.90 -23.41 17.01
C LEU A 645 21.65 -24.72 17.76
N ILE A 646 22.39 -24.95 18.85
CA ILE A 646 22.29 -26.18 19.63
C ILE A 646 21.08 -26.12 20.56
N ALA A 647 20.27 -27.17 20.48
CA ALA A 647 19.13 -27.40 21.36
C ALA A 647 19.52 -28.30 22.52
N TYR A 648 19.03 -27.98 23.72
CA TYR A 648 19.03 -28.91 24.84
C TYR A 648 17.63 -29.45 25.06
N GLY A 649 17.55 -30.73 25.39
CA GLY A 649 16.31 -31.37 25.79
C GLY A 649 16.59 -32.33 26.93
N TYR A 650 16.55 -33.62 26.61
CA TYR A 650 16.62 -34.77 27.50
C TYR A 650 17.39 -34.54 28.80
N GLN A 651 16.68 -34.41 29.93
CA GLN A 651 17.23 -34.25 31.28
C GLN A 651 18.25 -33.10 31.46
N ALA A 652 18.29 -32.12 30.56
CA ALA A 652 19.17 -30.95 30.71
C ALA A 652 18.71 -30.08 31.89
N THR A 653 19.64 -29.36 32.52
CA THR A 653 19.34 -28.42 33.62
C THR A 653 18.57 -27.19 33.15
N SER A 654 18.78 -26.78 31.90
CA SER A 654 18.03 -25.73 31.21
C SER A 654 17.66 -26.22 29.81
N PRO A 655 16.60 -27.05 29.70
CA PRO A 655 16.13 -27.54 28.42
C PRO A 655 15.49 -26.41 27.62
N ASP A 656 15.47 -26.55 26.31
CA ASP A 656 14.57 -25.77 25.46
C ASP A 656 13.17 -26.35 25.53
N VAL A 657 12.21 -25.57 25.06
CA VAL A 657 10.79 -25.93 25.09
C VAL A 657 10.22 -25.89 23.68
N SER A 658 9.10 -26.56 23.47
CA SER A 658 8.33 -26.42 22.23
C SER A 658 7.98 -24.93 22.00
N PRO A 659 8.10 -24.40 20.77
CA PRO A 659 8.34 -25.11 19.50
C PRO A 659 9.81 -25.25 19.09
N TYR A 660 10.77 -24.84 19.92
CA TYR A 660 12.21 -24.91 19.59
C TYR A 660 12.78 -26.34 19.60
N ILE A 661 12.08 -27.26 20.27
CA ILE A 661 12.27 -28.71 20.21
C ILE A 661 10.90 -29.38 19.97
N ILE A 662 10.89 -30.54 19.29
CA ILE A 662 9.64 -31.28 19.05
C ILE A 662 9.07 -31.81 20.37
N ASN A 663 9.93 -32.42 21.18
CA ASN A 663 9.64 -32.82 22.55
C ASN A 663 10.97 -32.99 23.31
N THR A 664 10.88 -33.22 24.62
CA THR A 664 12.04 -33.36 25.51
C THR A 664 12.96 -34.53 25.17
N ASN A 665 12.51 -35.51 24.38
CA ASN A 665 13.28 -36.69 24.00
C ASN A 665 13.81 -36.64 22.57
N THR A 666 13.45 -35.60 21.80
CA THR A 666 14.00 -35.39 20.46
C THR A 666 15.37 -34.72 20.54
N ALA A 667 15.52 -33.61 21.29
CA ALA A 667 16.83 -33.01 21.52
C ALA A 667 17.56 -33.76 22.64
N VAL A 668 18.72 -34.33 22.34
CA VAL A 668 19.41 -35.28 23.24
C VAL A 668 20.61 -34.68 23.97
N LEU A 669 20.96 -33.42 23.68
CA LEU A 669 22.08 -32.74 24.32
C LEU A 669 21.69 -32.13 25.67
N ARG A 670 22.64 -32.19 26.61
CA ARG A 670 22.57 -31.61 27.96
C ARG A 670 23.64 -30.55 28.21
N GLY A 671 24.70 -30.58 27.40
CA GLY A 671 25.81 -29.64 27.45
C GLY A 671 26.48 -29.53 26.09
N PHE A 672 26.99 -28.35 25.78
CA PHE A 672 27.70 -28.02 24.58
C PHE A 672 28.75 -26.96 24.89
N LYS A 673 29.88 -27.04 24.21
CA LYS A 673 30.98 -26.08 24.31
C LYS A 673 31.53 -25.88 22.92
N LYS A 674 31.42 -24.65 22.43
CA LYS A 674 31.98 -24.25 21.14
C LYS A 674 33.47 -24.61 21.07
N ALA A 675 33.85 -25.29 19.98
CA ALA A 675 35.26 -25.62 19.73
C ALA A 675 36.08 -24.38 19.32
N SER A 676 37.39 -24.48 19.46
CA SER A 676 38.35 -23.42 19.07
C SER A 676 38.39 -23.12 17.56
N GLY A 677 37.81 -24.01 16.75
CA GLY A 677 37.73 -23.91 15.30
C GLY A 677 36.45 -24.55 14.77
N PRO A 678 35.96 -24.13 13.60
CA PRO A 678 34.73 -24.66 13.01
C PRO A 678 34.80 -26.16 12.65
N ASN A 679 36.00 -26.74 12.54
CA ASN A 679 36.23 -28.16 12.25
C ASN A 679 36.76 -28.98 13.45
N ASN A 680 36.97 -28.33 14.59
CA ASN A 680 37.71 -28.89 15.72
C ASN A 680 36.81 -29.51 16.80
N TYR A 681 35.58 -29.90 16.44
CA TYR A 681 34.69 -30.56 17.39
C TYR A 681 35.08 -32.01 17.61
N SER A 682 34.94 -32.45 18.85
CA SER A 682 35.16 -33.81 19.33
C SER A 682 34.08 -34.19 20.36
N LYS A 683 34.15 -35.41 20.90
CA LYS A 683 33.19 -35.89 21.90
C LYS A 683 33.15 -35.01 23.15
N SER A 684 34.25 -34.36 23.52
CA SER A 684 34.35 -33.50 24.71
C SER A 684 33.66 -32.13 24.55
N ASN A 685 33.18 -31.80 23.35
CA ASN A 685 32.42 -30.57 23.10
C ASN A 685 30.93 -30.72 23.35
N CYS A 686 30.44 -31.93 23.57
CA CYS A 686 29.03 -32.23 23.75
C CYS A 686 28.86 -33.17 24.94
N TYR A 687 27.80 -32.97 25.71
CA TYR A 687 27.42 -33.84 26.82
C TYR A 687 26.01 -34.38 26.61
N SER A 688 25.83 -35.69 26.76
CA SER A 688 24.54 -36.37 26.69
C SER A 688 24.56 -37.64 27.53
N THR A 689 23.44 -37.93 28.20
CA THR A 689 23.18 -39.20 28.89
C THR A 689 22.17 -40.07 28.14
N TYR A 690 21.80 -39.67 26.93
CA TYR A 690 20.95 -40.49 26.08
C TYR A 690 21.68 -41.81 25.73
N SER A 691 20.98 -42.95 25.77
CA SER A 691 21.59 -44.29 25.66
C SER A 691 22.40 -44.49 24.37
N GLY A 692 21.97 -43.88 23.26
CA GLY A 692 22.71 -43.90 21.99
C GLY A 692 23.91 -42.95 21.91
N CYS A 693 24.07 -42.06 22.90
CA CYS A 693 25.07 -40.99 22.92
C CYS A 693 26.00 -41.06 24.15
N THR A 694 26.07 -42.20 24.85
CA THR A 694 26.82 -42.39 26.11
C THR A 694 28.31 -42.08 26.00
N THR A 695 28.88 -42.10 24.80
CA THR A 695 30.27 -41.69 24.58
C THR A 695 30.52 -40.18 24.80
N HIS A 696 29.46 -39.39 25.00
CA HIS A 696 29.47 -37.97 25.36
C HIS A 696 29.29 -37.78 26.87
N GLY A 697 30.09 -38.49 27.66
CA GLY A 697 29.90 -38.60 29.11
C GLY A 697 30.37 -37.41 29.94
N SER A 698 31.09 -36.44 29.38
CA SER A 698 31.52 -35.23 30.08
C SER A 698 31.77 -34.06 29.14
N ILE A 699 31.70 -32.85 29.69
CA ILE A 699 32.09 -31.61 29.03
C ILE A 699 32.94 -30.76 29.99
N THR A 700 34.00 -30.15 29.48
CA THR A 700 34.91 -29.33 30.31
C THR A 700 34.60 -27.84 30.14
N GLY A 701 33.89 -27.26 31.11
CA GLY A 701 33.48 -25.84 31.11
C GLY A 701 32.16 -25.57 30.36
N ALA A 702 31.60 -24.37 30.55
CA ALA A 702 30.36 -23.95 29.89
C ALA A 702 30.60 -23.57 28.42
N ASP A 703 29.52 -23.54 27.61
CA ASP A 703 29.53 -22.76 26.37
C ASP A 703 29.82 -21.31 26.79
N PRO A 704 30.97 -20.73 26.38
CA PRO A 704 31.33 -19.36 26.75
C PRO A 704 30.17 -18.44 26.46
#